data_AF-A0A4D6LQQ9-F1
#
_entry.id   AF-A0A4D6LQQ9-F1
#
_cell.length_a   1.000
_cell.length_b   1.000
_cell.length_c   1.000
_cell.angle_alpha   90.00
_cell.angle_beta   90.00
_cell.angle_gamma   90.00
#
_symmetry.space_group_name_H-M   'P 1'
#
loop_
_entity.id
_entity.type
_entity.pdbx_description
1 polymer ?
#
loop_
_entity_poly.entity_id
_entity_poly.type
_entity_poly.pdbx_seq_one_letter_code
_entity_poly.pdbx_strand_id
1 'polypeptide(L)'
;MLYTYEKVIHGFSAKLTHEEVQSLRSRSDVVQVMPEQMYKPLTTRTPHFLGIDKIDEMVPGLNGGSDVIIGFLDTGIWPESKSFDDAGLGPIPSKWKGICERSADFNASKCNRKLIGARFYSKGYEATIGPIKGTKSPRDTEGHGSHTASTAAGSVVEGANVFGYAAGKARGMAFRSRIAVYKVCWERGCAVSDILAAMDAVISDHVDILSISLGGDSDTSNYDTDGIAIGSFAVLEHGTVVVCSAGNEGPAPSSINSNIAPWLITVGAGTLDRDFPAYVALGNGHRYSVQSIYSGKSLPDTPIPFIHARNASRKEVQFDVSLANKEKRTGNQKSTYIVHVNKSEMPTIFDHHAIWYNSILTSINNSQEMLYTYEKVIHGFSAKLTHEEVQSLRSRSDVVQVMPEQMYKPLTTRTPHFLGIDKIDEMVPGLNGGSDVIIGFLDTGIWPESKSFDDAGLGPIPSKWKGICERSADFNASKCNRKLIGARFYSKGYEATIGPIKGTKSPRDTEGHGSHTASTAAGSVVEGANVFGYAAGKARGMAFRSRIAVYKVCWERGCAVSDILAAMDAVISDHVDILSISLGGDSDTSNYDTDGIAIGSFAVLEHGTVVVCSAGNEGPAPSSINSNIAPWLITVGAGTLDRDFPAYVALGNGHRYSVQSIYSGKSLPDTPIPFIHARNASRKEGANLNLCLTHSLDPKRVRGKIVYCEYGNTSTIEKELVVKSAGGVGMVLGTVEGDPEEELLEPHFLPTAIVDDKAKNSIQEYLSSEPKPVATIVSEGTKVGVKPSPIVAEFSSRGPNLIRSEVLKPDIIAPGVNILAAWSRIKGLTGLDEDDRYVDFNIISGTSMACPHVSGIVALIKSAHPNWSPAAIRSALMTTAYSTYTNGKKLVDEGTNKSSTPFDVGAGHVNPVAALNPGLVYDLKMSDYLDFLCAIKYSSRRIETVVKRKFHCKAHNHYSATHLNYPSFSVVFNQTSGRKGARVVKHKRTLTNVGPAGTYKVSVTSEIPSVKIRVEPKLLSFHEHEKKSYTVTFATSGPAPSRGFGFAHLEWSNGKNVVRSPISILFHSKHHTEVQEPSLNSLHQLW
;
A
#
# COMPACT_ATOMS: atom_id res chain seq x y z
N MET A 1 -10.13 41.35 4.91
CA MET A 1 -10.93 40.09 4.85
C MET A 1 -10.45 39.25 3.67
N LEU A 2 -10.59 37.93 3.74
CA LEU A 2 -10.17 36.95 2.74
C LEU A 2 -11.40 36.28 2.14
N TYR A 3 -12.18 35.61 2.99
CA TYR A 3 -13.53 35.10 2.69
C TYR A 3 -14.56 35.65 3.68
N THR A 4 -15.81 35.65 3.24
CA THR A 4 -17.02 35.71 4.07
C THR A 4 -17.72 34.35 3.94
N TYR A 5 -18.30 33.85 5.03
CA TYR A 5 -18.97 32.55 5.10
C TYR A 5 -20.44 32.74 5.48
N GLU A 6 -21.31 31.90 4.93
CA GLU A 6 -22.76 32.00 5.15
C GLU A 6 -23.45 30.73 5.65
N LYS A 7 -23.00 29.51 5.28
CA LYS A 7 -23.73 28.25 5.56
C LYS A 7 -23.04 27.38 6.60
N VAL A 8 -21.71 27.45 6.64
CA VAL A 8 -20.77 26.70 7.48
C VAL A 8 -20.48 27.41 8.80
N ILE A 9 -20.18 28.70 8.74
CA ILE A 9 -20.19 29.63 9.88
C ILE A 9 -20.78 30.96 9.39
N HIS A 10 -21.33 31.77 10.30
CA HIS A 10 -21.67 33.16 10.00
C HIS A 10 -20.49 34.04 10.41
N GLY A 11 -19.62 34.41 9.47
CA GLY A 11 -18.39 35.14 9.79
C GLY A 11 -17.49 35.43 8.60
N PHE A 12 -16.23 35.78 8.87
CA PHE A 12 -15.22 36.07 7.86
C PHE A 12 -13.83 35.66 8.33
N SER A 13 -12.91 35.46 7.39
CA SER A 13 -11.47 35.31 7.63
C SER A 13 -10.73 36.60 7.31
N ALA A 14 -9.68 36.92 8.06
CA ALA A 14 -8.87 38.11 7.85
C ALA A 14 -7.46 37.93 8.44
N LYS A 15 -6.46 38.55 7.80
CA LYS A 15 -5.16 38.82 8.43
C LYS A 15 -5.34 40.02 9.36
N LEU A 16 -4.90 39.88 10.62
CA LEU A 16 -5.16 40.81 11.72
C LEU A 16 -3.90 40.98 12.58
N THR A 17 -3.72 42.14 13.21
CA THR A 17 -2.73 42.36 14.28
C THR A 17 -3.23 41.80 15.61
N HIS A 18 -2.34 41.71 16.61
CA HIS A 18 -2.74 41.30 17.96
C HIS A 18 -3.74 42.27 18.59
N GLU A 19 -3.59 43.57 18.33
CA GLU A 19 -4.48 44.65 18.80
C GLU A 19 -5.86 44.55 18.14
N GLU A 20 -5.93 44.27 16.83
CA GLU A 20 -7.18 44.04 16.12
C GLU A 20 -7.90 42.78 16.61
N VAL A 21 -7.16 41.71 16.95
CA VAL A 21 -7.72 40.49 17.57
C VAL A 21 -8.31 40.78 18.96
N GLN A 22 -7.63 41.58 19.80
CA GLN A 22 -8.17 42.01 21.10
C GLN A 22 -9.43 42.88 20.90
N SER A 23 -9.39 43.84 19.97
CA SER A 23 -10.51 44.71 19.64
C SER A 23 -11.74 43.91 19.19
N LEU A 24 -11.58 42.98 18.24
CA LEU A 24 -12.65 42.11 17.77
C LEU A 24 -13.21 41.20 18.89
N ARG A 25 -12.35 40.65 19.76
CA ARG A 25 -12.78 39.85 20.92
C ARG A 25 -13.59 40.64 21.95
N SER A 26 -13.44 41.97 22.01
CA SER A 26 -14.21 42.84 22.90
C SER A 26 -15.64 43.14 22.42
N ARG A 27 -15.94 42.89 21.14
CA ARG A 27 -17.26 43.21 20.56
C ARG A 27 -18.32 42.17 20.95
N SER A 28 -19.54 42.65 21.19
CA SER A 28 -20.69 41.82 21.56
C SER A 28 -21.33 41.05 20.39
N ASP A 29 -21.04 41.42 19.15
CA ASP A 29 -21.49 40.72 17.93
C ASP A 29 -20.50 39.66 17.43
N VAL A 30 -19.30 39.59 18.00
CA VAL A 30 -18.27 38.60 17.64
C VAL A 30 -18.35 37.39 18.58
N VAL A 31 -18.91 36.28 18.07
CA VAL A 31 -19.05 35.03 18.85
C VAL A 31 -17.69 34.50 19.30
N GLN A 32 -16.71 34.42 18.41
CA GLN A 32 -15.38 33.85 18.69
C GLN A 32 -14.33 34.39 17.70
N VAL A 33 -13.05 34.44 18.11
CA VAL A 33 -11.91 34.77 17.22
C VAL A 33 -10.82 33.71 17.42
N MET A 34 -10.64 32.87 16.39
CA MET A 34 -9.74 31.71 16.37
C MET A 34 -8.50 32.00 15.49
N PRO A 35 -7.32 31.44 15.80
CA PRO A 35 -6.18 31.43 14.89
C PRO A 35 -6.39 30.44 13.72
N GLU A 36 -5.62 30.62 12.65
CA GLU A 36 -5.56 29.70 11.49
C GLU A 36 -4.74 28.44 11.82
N GLN A 37 -5.06 27.29 11.19
CA GLN A 37 -4.36 25.99 11.36
C GLN A 37 -4.12 25.28 9.99
N MET A 38 -3.26 24.24 9.95
CA MET A 38 -2.72 23.57 8.73
C MET A 38 -2.64 22.01 8.86
N TYR A 39 -2.66 21.24 7.74
CA TYR A 39 -2.91 19.75 7.60
C TYR A 39 -2.01 19.06 6.45
N LYS A 40 -1.54 17.75 6.44
CA LYS A 40 -0.27 17.18 5.71
C LYS A 40 -0.06 15.65 5.17
N PRO A 41 1.14 15.20 4.54
CA PRO A 41 1.63 13.81 4.04
C PRO A 41 3.19 13.28 4.17
N LEU A 42 3.68 12.08 3.62
CA LEU A 42 4.97 11.24 3.92
C LEU A 42 5.44 10.00 2.94
N THR A 43 6.70 9.30 2.92
CA THR A 43 7.23 7.86 2.41
C THR A 43 8.81 7.34 2.13
N THR A 44 9.36 6.24 1.36
CA THR A 44 10.67 5.25 1.56
C THR A 44 11.78 4.63 0.39
N ARG A 45 12.91 3.65 0.46
CA ARG A 45 14.43 3.48 -0.26
C ARG A 45 15.72 2.33 -0.91
N THR A 46 16.95 1.69 -0.35
CA THR A 46 18.38 0.74 -0.64
C THR A 46 20.15 0.71 -0.94
N PRO A 47 21.44 1.30 -0.44
CA PRO A 47 22.72 0.64 0.19
C PRO A 47 24.23 1.18 0.83
N HIS A 48 24.82 0.81 2.04
CA HIS A 48 26.11 1.05 2.90
C HIS A 48 26.08 0.65 4.50
N PHE A 49 25.46 -0.48 4.96
CA PHE A 49 24.97 -1.07 6.28
C PHE A 49 25.68 -2.33 6.72
N LEU A 50 25.76 -3.44 5.97
CA LEU A 50 25.73 -3.63 4.51
C LEU A 50 26.57 -2.55 3.70
N GLY A 51 27.79 -2.10 4.10
CA GLY A 51 28.88 -1.65 3.20
C GLY A 51 30.31 -2.31 3.16
N ILE A 52 30.57 -3.19 2.17
CA ILE A 52 31.27 -4.62 1.99
C ILE A 52 32.73 -4.16 2.48
N ASP A 53 33.19 -2.95 2.07
CA ASP A 53 34.54 -2.65 1.55
C ASP A 53 35.76 -3.12 2.34
N LYS A 54 35.59 -3.39 3.63
CA LYS A 54 36.56 -4.09 4.45
C LYS A 54 36.82 -5.55 4.01
N ILE A 55 36.02 -6.17 3.12
CA ILE A 55 35.92 -7.66 3.01
C ILE A 55 37.17 -8.45 2.63
N ASP A 56 38.26 -7.81 2.23
CA ASP A 56 39.53 -8.50 2.01
C ASP A 56 40.44 -8.48 3.26
N GLU A 57 40.09 -7.71 4.31
CA GLU A 57 40.95 -7.44 5.50
C GLU A 57 41.02 -8.61 6.51
N MET A 58 39.98 -8.88 7.32
CA MET A 58 39.87 -10.07 8.22
C MET A 58 39.98 -11.45 7.54
N VAL A 59 40.05 -11.53 6.22
CA VAL A 59 40.11 -12.81 5.48
C VAL A 59 41.17 -12.61 4.39
N PRO A 60 42.45 -12.50 4.79
CA PRO A 60 43.52 -12.14 3.89
C PRO A 60 43.63 -13.18 2.78
N GLY A 61 43.45 -12.74 1.53
CA GLY A 61 43.47 -13.62 0.36
C GLY A 61 42.11 -14.04 -0.21
N LEU A 62 40.97 -13.63 0.39
CA LEU A 62 39.63 -13.85 -0.21
C LEU A 62 39.49 -13.19 -1.59
N ASN A 63 40.13 -12.03 -1.75
CA ASN A 63 40.42 -11.37 -3.02
C ASN A 63 39.20 -11.20 -3.94
N GLY A 64 38.06 -10.82 -3.38
CA GLY A 64 36.82 -10.61 -4.15
C GLY A 64 36.26 -11.82 -4.90
N GLY A 65 36.59 -13.05 -4.48
CA GLY A 65 36.02 -14.29 -5.05
C GLY A 65 36.65 -14.74 -6.37
N SER A 66 37.97 -14.64 -6.51
CA SER A 66 38.69 -15.09 -7.71
C SER A 66 38.49 -16.58 -8.02
N ASP A 67 38.40 -16.89 -9.32
CA ASP A 67 38.34 -18.25 -9.89
C ASP A 67 37.11 -19.11 -9.56
N VAL A 68 36.12 -18.51 -8.91
CA VAL A 68 34.71 -18.95 -8.91
C VAL A 68 34.04 -18.54 -10.22
N ILE A 69 33.18 -19.40 -10.78
CA ILE A 69 32.41 -19.19 -11.99
C ILE A 69 30.91 -19.14 -11.63
N ILE A 70 30.27 -18.01 -11.91
CA ILE A 70 28.85 -17.79 -11.66
C ILE A 70 28.09 -17.78 -13.00
N GLY A 71 27.18 -18.73 -13.16
CA GLY A 71 26.23 -18.81 -14.27
C GLY A 71 24.98 -17.97 -13.97
N PHE A 72 24.33 -17.43 -15.01
CA PHE A 72 23.09 -16.66 -14.88
C PHE A 72 22.04 -17.11 -15.91
N LEU A 73 20.88 -17.60 -15.44
CA LEU A 73 19.68 -17.77 -16.28
C LEU A 73 18.80 -16.51 -16.16
N ASP A 74 18.68 -15.75 -17.25
CA ASP A 74 18.02 -14.45 -17.26
C ASP A 74 17.67 -14.02 -18.72
N THR A 75 17.53 -12.71 -18.93
CA THR A 75 17.23 -11.95 -20.15
C THR A 75 18.46 -11.63 -21.02
N GLY A 76 19.66 -12.03 -20.60
CA GLY A 76 20.91 -11.91 -21.39
C GLY A 76 21.97 -11.00 -20.75
N ILE A 77 22.95 -10.56 -21.56
CA ILE A 77 24.07 -9.71 -21.10
C ILE A 77 24.40 -8.57 -22.09
N TRP A 78 24.74 -7.39 -21.56
CA TRP A 78 25.24 -6.23 -22.33
C TRP A 78 26.76 -6.08 -22.14
N PRO A 79 27.58 -6.68 -23.01
CA PRO A 79 29.01 -6.89 -22.76
C PRO A 79 29.85 -5.61 -22.88
N GLU A 80 29.34 -4.53 -23.48
CA GLU A 80 30.04 -3.24 -23.56
C GLU A 80 29.97 -2.41 -22.25
N SER A 81 29.32 -2.92 -21.20
CA SER A 81 29.40 -2.28 -19.88
C SER A 81 30.77 -2.52 -19.24
N LYS A 82 31.36 -1.45 -18.69
CA LYS A 82 32.62 -1.53 -17.91
C LYS A 82 32.53 -2.46 -16.70
N SER A 83 31.31 -2.77 -16.23
CA SER A 83 31.07 -3.84 -15.25
C SER A 83 31.56 -5.22 -15.70
N PHE A 84 31.89 -5.41 -16.97
CA PHE A 84 32.39 -6.67 -17.53
C PHE A 84 33.81 -6.55 -18.09
N ASP A 85 34.54 -5.47 -17.78
CA ASP A 85 35.98 -5.34 -18.05
C ASP A 85 36.77 -6.38 -17.24
N ASP A 86 37.86 -6.92 -17.81
CA ASP A 86 38.61 -8.06 -17.24
C ASP A 86 39.96 -7.71 -16.58
N ALA A 87 40.19 -6.41 -16.36
CA ALA A 87 41.42 -5.88 -15.78
C ALA A 87 41.69 -6.44 -14.37
N GLY A 88 42.94 -6.83 -14.11
CA GLY A 88 43.35 -7.39 -12.82
C GLY A 88 42.88 -8.83 -12.55
N LEU A 89 42.29 -9.52 -13.52
CA LEU A 89 41.88 -10.93 -13.41
C LEU A 89 42.89 -11.85 -14.12
N GLY A 90 43.23 -12.96 -13.46
CA GLY A 90 44.12 -14.00 -13.98
C GLY A 90 43.51 -14.78 -15.16
N PRO A 91 44.19 -15.84 -15.65
CA PRO A 91 43.65 -16.71 -16.70
C PRO A 91 42.29 -17.30 -16.30
N ILE A 92 41.49 -17.74 -17.27
CA ILE A 92 40.20 -18.38 -17.02
C ILE A 92 40.45 -19.74 -16.30
N PRO A 93 39.67 -20.10 -15.26
CA PRO A 93 39.88 -21.34 -14.52
C PRO A 93 39.82 -22.58 -15.43
N SER A 94 40.79 -23.49 -15.32
CA SER A 94 40.96 -24.67 -16.19
C SER A 94 39.79 -25.67 -16.14
N LYS A 95 38.95 -25.59 -15.10
CA LYS A 95 37.69 -26.34 -14.98
C LYS A 95 36.65 -25.93 -16.02
N TRP A 96 36.58 -24.66 -16.41
CA TRP A 96 35.60 -24.12 -17.38
C TRP A 96 35.61 -24.89 -18.71
N LYS A 97 34.42 -25.21 -19.25
CA LYS A 97 34.24 -25.84 -20.58
C LYS A 97 33.26 -25.11 -21.50
N GLY A 98 32.57 -24.07 -21.01
CA GLY A 98 31.55 -23.36 -21.79
C GLY A 98 32.07 -22.41 -22.86
N ILE A 99 31.13 -21.91 -23.68
CA ILE A 99 31.40 -21.17 -24.91
C ILE A 99 30.78 -19.77 -24.93
N CYS A 100 31.27 -18.93 -25.85
CA CYS A 100 30.68 -17.64 -26.20
C CYS A 100 29.96 -17.77 -27.56
N GLU A 101 28.63 -17.90 -27.53
CA GLU A 101 27.80 -18.09 -28.71
C GLU A 101 27.78 -16.84 -29.60
N ARG A 102 27.77 -17.05 -30.92
CA ARG A 102 27.86 -15.99 -31.93
C ARG A 102 26.51 -15.77 -32.61
N SER A 103 25.98 -14.56 -32.48
CA SER A 103 24.79 -14.06 -33.17
C SER A 103 25.16 -12.92 -34.12
N ALA A 104 24.17 -12.13 -34.58
CA ALA A 104 24.39 -10.97 -35.42
C ALA A 104 24.89 -9.72 -34.66
N ASP A 105 24.55 -9.58 -33.36
CA ASP A 105 24.93 -8.44 -32.50
C ASP A 105 25.79 -8.84 -31.29
N PHE A 106 26.14 -10.12 -31.17
CA PHE A 106 27.00 -10.70 -30.15
C PHE A 106 28.04 -11.61 -30.81
N ASN A 107 29.31 -11.45 -30.48
CA ASN A 107 30.38 -12.25 -31.07
C ASN A 107 31.40 -12.70 -30.02
N ALA A 108 32.23 -13.68 -30.35
CA ALA A 108 33.14 -14.30 -29.38
C ALA A 108 34.13 -13.32 -28.72
N SER A 109 34.48 -12.19 -29.36
CA SER A 109 35.35 -11.16 -28.75
C SER A 109 34.61 -10.21 -27.81
N LYS A 110 33.32 -10.48 -27.52
CA LYS A 110 32.55 -9.86 -26.42
C LYS A 110 32.67 -10.64 -25.11
N CYS A 111 33.14 -11.89 -25.17
CA CYS A 111 33.63 -12.59 -24.00
C CYS A 111 35.13 -12.31 -23.79
N ASN A 112 35.56 -12.31 -22.54
CA ASN A 112 36.89 -11.93 -22.07
C ASN A 112 37.23 -12.72 -20.78
N ARG A 113 38.25 -12.35 -19.99
CA ARG A 113 38.56 -13.06 -18.73
C ARG A 113 37.54 -12.78 -17.60
N LYS A 114 36.53 -11.94 -17.80
CA LYS A 114 35.44 -11.66 -16.86
C LYS A 114 34.14 -12.34 -17.27
N LEU A 115 33.59 -11.99 -18.43
CA LEU A 115 32.47 -12.67 -19.08
C LEU A 115 33.05 -13.81 -19.93
N ILE A 116 33.08 -15.02 -19.39
CA ILE A 116 33.79 -16.17 -19.99
C ILE A 116 32.90 -17.04 -20.90
N GLY A 117 31.59 -16.83 -20.88
CA GLY A 117 30.64 -17.49 -21.79
C GLY A 117 29.28 -16.80 -21.86
N ALA A 118 28.56 -17.03 -22.94
CA ALA A 118 27.23 -16.49 -23.20
C ALA A 118 26.49 -17.37 -24.20
N ARG A 119 25.23 -17.73 -23.94
CA ARG A 119 24.35 -18.55 -24.81
C ARG A 119 22.92 -18.03 -24.82
N PHE A 120 22.08 -18.49 -25.75
CA PHE A 120 20.63 -18.24 -25.72
C PHE A 120 19.77 -19.46 -26.12
N TYR A 121 18.56 -19.51 -25.58
CA TYR A 121 17.57 -20.57 -25.76
C TYR A 121 16.22 -19.91 -26.10
N SER A 122 15.46 -20.50 -27.03
CA SER A 122 14.26 -19.87 -27.60
C SER A 122 13.24 -20.84 -28.22
N LYS A 123 13.52 -22.15 -28.23
CA LYS A 123 12.67 -23.12 -28.93
C LYS A 123 11.35 -23.33 -28.20
N GLY A 124 11.42 -23.41 -26.87
CA GLY A 124 10.26 -23.47 -26.00
C GLY A 124 9.37 -22.23 -26.14
N TYR A 125 10.00 -21.05 -26.12
CA TYR A 125 9.30 -19.77 -26.29
C TYR A 125 8.60 -19.69 -27.65
N GLU A 126 9.30 -19.98 -28.75
CA GLU A 126 8.75 -19.82 -30.09
C GLU A 126 7.65 -20.84 -30.44
N ALA A 127 7.72 -22.06 -29.91
CA ALA A 127 6.66 -23.05 -30.04
C ALA A 127 5.39 -22.68 -29.24
N THR A 128 5.53 -21.91 -28.15
CA THR A 128 4.44 -21.54 -27.25
C THR A 128 3.80 -20.19 -27.62
N ILE A 129 4.61 -19.22 -28.02
CA ILE A 129 4.21 -17.81 -28.22
C ILE A 129 4.25 -17.36 -29.70
N GLY A 130 4.95 -18.11 -30.56
CA GLY A 130 5.26 -17.73 -31.94
C GLY A 130 6.65 -17.10 -32.10
N PRO A 131 7.09 -16.85 -33.34
CA PRO A 131 8.48 -16.49 -33.65
C PRO A 131 8.91 -15.14 -33.05
N ILE A 132 10.14 -15.08 -32.56
CA ILE A 132 10.74 -13.90 -31.92
C ILE A 132 10.92 -12.76 -32.95
N LYS A 133 10.44 -11.56 -32.60
CA LYS A 133 10.48 -10.35 -33.46
C LYS A 133 11.74 -9.51 -33.25
N GLY A 134 12.91 -10.14 -33.21
CA GLY A 134 14.19 -9.46 -32.98
C GLY A 134 15.40 -10.36 -33.21
N THR A 135 16.59 -9.84 -32.92
CA THR A 135 17.85 -10.60 -33.04
C THR A 135 17.88 -11.70 -31.97
N LYS A 136 17.90 -12.96 -32.40
CA LYS A 136 18.14 -14.10 -31.49
C LYS A 136 19.62 -14.10 -31.09
N SER A 137 19.89 -13.84 -29.81
CA SER A 137 21.21 -13.46 -29.32
C SER A 137 21.31 -13.59 -27.79
N PRO A 138 22.51 -13.85 -27.22
CA PRO A 138 22.75 -13.68 -25.78
C PRO A 138 22.66 -12.22 -25.30
N ARG A 139 22.57 -11.24 -26.23
CA ARG A 139 22.49 -9.82 -25.90
C ARG A 139 21.26 -9.49 -25.06
N ASP A 140 21.48 -8.71 -24.01
CA ASP A 140 20.42 -8.11 -23.21
C ASP A 140 19.77 -6.93 -23.97
N THR A 141 18.45 -6.86 -23.92
CA THR A 141 17.60 -5.84 -24.56
C THR A 141 16.65 -5.17 -23.57
N GLU A 142 16.65 -5.62 -22.31
CA GLU A 142 15.78 -5.19 -21.22
C GLU A 142 16.59 -4.55 -20.08
N GLY A 143 17.80 -5.06 -19.88
CA GLY A 143 18.76 -4.62 -18.88
C GLY A 143 18.76 -5.46 -17.61
N HIS A 144 17.81 -6.38 -17.42
CA HIS A 144 17.64 -7.12 -16.18
C HIS A 144 18.84 -8.04 -15.90
N GLY A 145 19.16 -8.98 -16.80
CA GLY A 145 20.29 -9.90 -16.66
C GLY A 145 21.65 -9.21 -16.63
N SER A 146 21.78 -8.07 -17.32
CA SER A 146 22.95 -7.20 -17.19
C SER A 146 23.05 -6.51 -15.83
N HIS A 147 21.97 -6.42 -15.05
CA HIS A 147 22.10 -6.12 -13.63
C HIS A 147 22.48 -7.36 -12.85
N THR A 148 21.73 -8.46 -12.96
CA THR A 148 21.97 -9.69 -12.17
C THR A 148 23.45 -10.10 -12.21
N ALA A 149 24.04 -10.12 -13.40
CA ALA A 149 25.47 -10.35 -13.60
C ALA A 149 26.38 -9.20 -13.11
N SER A 150 26.06 -7.93 -13.39
CA SER A 150 26.87 -6.77 -12.93
C SER A 150 26.85 -6.59 -11.41
N THR A 151 25.80 -7.06 -10.75
CA THR A 151 25.48 -6.75 -9.36
C THR A 151 25.93 -7.92 -8.48
N ALA A 152 25.71 -9.17 -8.89
CA ALA A 152 26.32 -10.32 -8.22
C ALA A 152 27.84 -10.42 -8.46
N ALA A 153 28.33 -10.06 -9.66
CA ALA A 153 29.70 -10.38 -10.06
C ALA A 153 30.46 -9.25 -10.79
N GLY A 154 29.88 -8.10 -11.12
CA GLY A 154 30.53 -7.08 -11.96
C GLY A 154 31.87 -6.55 -11.44
N SER A 155 32.78 -6.25 -12.38
CA SER A 155 34.08 -5.62 -12.15
C SER A 155 33.98 -4.20 -11.60
N VAL A 156 35.11 -3.68 -11.14
CA VAL A 156 35.22 -2.38 -10.45
C VAL A 156 35.32 -1.22 -11.46
N VAL A 157 34.34 -0.33 -11.46
CA VAL A 157 34.21 0.82 -12.38
C VAL A 157 34.27 2.15 -11.61
N GLU A 158 35.43 2.80 -11.58
CA GLU A 158 35.60 4.13 -10.97
C GLU A 158 34.86 5.25 -11.73
N GLY A 159 34.30 6.21 -10.99
CA GLY A 159 33.68 7.42 -11.54
C GLY A 159 32.24 7.23 -12.08
N ALA A 160 31.67 6.03 -11.93
CA ALA A 160 30.26 5.75 -12.24
C ALA A 160 29.35 6.77 -11.55
N ASN A 161 28.46 7.43 -12.30
CA ASN A 161 27.61 8.51 -11.80
C ASN A 161 26.35 8.69 -12.69
N VAL A 162 25.40 9.50 -12.24
CA VAL A 162 24.08 9.78 -12.83
C VAL A 162 23.86 11.28 -12.66
N PHE A 163 24.21 12.04 -13.69
CA PHE A 163 24.15 13.51 -13.73
C PHE A 163 25.07 14.24 -12.71
N GLY A 164 26.26 13.71 -12.42
CA GLY A 164 27.23 14.30 -11.47
C GLY A 164 26.88 14.05 -10.00
N TYR A 165 25.59 14.00 -9.71
CA TYR A 165 25.03 13.05 -8.75
C TYR A 165 25.38 11.61 -9.16
N ALA A 166 25.11 10.67 -8.29
CA ALA A 166 25.63 9.31 -8.33
C ALA A 166 27.16 9.05 -8.27
N ALA A 167 28.03 10.05 -7.99
CA ALA A 167 29.51 9.98 -8.02
C ALA A 167 30.19 8.86 -7.19
N GLY A 168 30.25 7.65 -7.77
CA GLY A 168 30.66 6.39 -7.16
C GLY A 168 31.81 5.65 -7.83
N LYS A 169 32.05 4.41 -7.36
CA LYS A 169 32.64 3.33 -8.14
C LYS A 169 31.63 2.18 -8.08
N ALA A 170 31.13 1.74 -9.22
CA ALA A 170 30.27 0.56 -9.24
C ALA A 170 31.16 -0.68 -9.08
N ARG A 171 30.68 -1.69 -8.35
CA ARG A 171 31.21 -3.05 -8.39
C ARG A 171 30.12 -4.01 -7.99
N GLY A 172 30.17 -5.22 -8.54
CA GLY A 172 29.39 -6.34 -8.05
C GLY A 172 30.02 -6.98 -6.82
N MET A 173 29.32 -7.97 -6.29
CA MET A 173 29.68 -8.59 -5.02
C MET A 173 30.95 -9.44 -5.14
N ALA A 174 30.92 -10.48 -5.95
CA ALA A 174 32.11 -11.26 -6.29
C ALA A 174 32.89 -10.59 -7.45
N PHE A 175 33.38 -9.35 -7.26
CA PHE A 175 33.96 -8.55 -8.34
C PHE A 175 35.20 -9.17 -9.03
N ARG A 176 35.81 -10.24 -8.50
CA ARG A 176 36.88 -11.01 -9.17
C ARG A 176 36.50 -12.42 -9.63
N SER A 177 35.25 -12.85 -9.45
CA SER A 177 34.72 -14.09 -10.05
C SER A 177 34.54 -13.97 -11.56
N ARG A 178 34.17 -15.06 -12.22
CA ARG A 178 33.88 -15.15 -13.65
C ARG A 178 32.36 -15.25 -13.87
N ILE A 179 31.88 -14.76 -15.01
CA ILE A 179 30.47 -14.67 -15.39
C ILE A 179 30.23 -15.55 -16.62
N ALA A 180 29.18 -16.38 -16.58
CA ALA A 180 28.62 -17.07 -17.74
C ALA A 180 27.10 -16.80 -17.81
N VAL A 181 26.55 -16.57 -19.00
CA VAL A 181 25.12 -16.17 -19.14
C VAL A 181 24.37 -17.08 -20.10
N TYR A 182 23.16 -17.47 -19.73
CA TYR A 182 22.27 -18.34 -20.50
C TYR A 182 20.92 -17.63 -20.65
N LYS A 183 20.70 -16.93 -21.77
CA LYS A 183 19.45 -16.20 -22.02
C LYS A 183 18.32 -17.20 -22.30
N VAL A 184 17.29 -17.19 -21.47
CA VAL A 184 16.11 -18.09 -21.57
C VAL A 184 14.79 -17.33 -21.65
N CYS A 185 14.83 -16.00 -21.53
CA CYS A 185 13.67 -15.11 -21.49
C CYS A 185 13.61 -14.16 -22.68
N TRP A 186 12.39 -13.87 -23.12
CA TRP A 186 12.06 -12.99 -24.24
C TRP A 186 10.82 -12.13 -23.88
N GLU A 187 10.40 -11.22 -24.78
CA GLU A 187 9.41 -10.15 -24.57
C GLU A 187 8.08 -10.52 -23.88
N ARG A 188 7.75 -11.81 -23.77
CA ARG A 188 6.47 -12.32 -23.26
C ARG A 188 6.63 -13.52 -22.31
N GLY A 189 7.82 -13.69 -21.72
CA GLY A 189 8.13 -14.72 -20.74
C GLY A 189 9.31 -15.64 -21.12
N CYS A 190 9.51 -16.68 -20.31
CA CYS A 190 10.58 -17.67 -20.42
C CYS A 190 9.95 -19.06 -20.45
N ALA A 191 10.34 -19.94 -21.38
CA ALA A 191 9.74 -21.27 -21.47
C ALA A 191 10.50 -22.29 -20.60
N VAL A 192 9.77 -23.13 -19.87
CA VAL A 192 10.36 -24.15 -18.98
C VAL A 192 11.32 -25.07 -19.74
N SER A 193 11.01 -25.47 -20.97
CA SER A 193 11.91 -26.30 -21.79
C SER A 193 13.20 -25.59 -22.22
N ASP A 194 13.19 -24.26 -22.40
CA ASP A 194 14.41 -23.48 -22.66
C ASP A 194 15.25 -23.31 -21.37
N ILE A 195 14.60 -23.18 -20.21
CA ILE A 195 15.24 -23.16 -18.87
C ILE A 195 15.99 -24.48 -18.60
N LEU A 196 15.34 -25.62 -18.84
CA LEU A 196 15.93 -26.94 -18.63
C LEU A 196 17.12 -27.21 -19.55
N ALA A 197 17.04 -26.80 -20.82
CA ALA A 197 18.15 -26.91 -21.76
C ALA A 197 19.35 -26.01 -21.39
N ALA A 198 19.12 -24.92 -20.65
CA ALA A 198 20.18 -24.08 -20.11
C ALA A 198 20.84 -24.70 -18.87
N MET A 199 20.06 -25.28 -17.93
CA MET A 199 20.60 -26.02 -16.77
C MET A 199 21.53 -27.17 -17.18
N ASP A 200 21.21 -27.86 -18.28
CA ASP A 200 22.07 -28.93 -18.82
C ASP A 200 23.43 -28.41 -19.32
N ALA A 201 23.48 -27.19 -19.86
CA ALA A 201 24.74 -26.55 -20.24
C ALA A 201 25.53 -26.06 -19.02
N VAL A 202 24.87 -25.62 -17.94
CA VAL A 202 25.54 -25.19 -16.69
C VAL A 202 26.39 -26.32 -16.10
N ILE A 203 25.82 -27.54 -16.03
CA ILE A 203 26.53 -28.75 -15.58
C ILE A 203 27.72 -29.04 -16.51
N SER A 204 27.46 -29.06 -17.82
CA SER A 204 28.45 -29.38 -18.86
C SER A 204 29.62 -28.40 -18.91
N ASP A 205 29.38 -27.14 -18.54
CA ASP A 205 30.36 -26.06 -18.61
C ASP A 205 31.24 -25.95 -17.35
N HIS A 206 30.92 -26.71 -16.29
CA HIS A 206 31.49 -26.63 -14.94
C HIS A 206 31.39 -25.23 -14.32
N VAL A 207 30.16 -24.71 -14.25
CA VAL A 207 29.80 -23.57 -13.40
C VAL A 207 29.91 -23.98 -11.92
N ASP A 208 30.32 -23.07 -11.02
CA ASP A 208 30.35 -23.36 -9.57
C ASP A 208 29.04 -22.96 -8.89
N ILE A 209 28.45 -21.83 -9.31
CA ILE A 209 27.23 -21.26 -8.75
C ILE A 209 26.29 -20.89 -9.89
N LEU A 210 25.07 -21.40 -9.89
CA LEU A 210 24.04 -21.02 -10.85
C LEU A 210 23.06 -20.03 -10.21
N SER A 211 23.05 -18.78 -10.67
CA SER A 211 22.05 -17.77 -10.33
C SER A 211 20.88 -17.83 -11.30
N ILE A 212 19.64 -17.88 -10.78
CA ILE A 212 18.41 -17.93 -11.57
C ILE A 212 17.43 -16.87 -11.03
N SER A 213 17.25 -15.78 -11.76
CA SER A 213 16.36 -14.68 -11.38
C SER A 213 14.98 -14.83 -12.04
N LEU A 214 14.37 -16.01 -11.88
CA LEU A 214 13.15 -16.45 -12.56
C LEU A 214 12.14 -17.04 -11.56
N GLY A 215 10.85 -16.91 -11.85
CA GLY A 215 9.74 -17.49 -11.08
C GLY A 215 8.53 -17.80 -11.98
N GLY A 216 7.58 -18.58 -11.46
CA GLY A 216 6.44 -19.08 -12.24
C GLY A 216 5.13 -19.16 -11.45
N ASP A 217 4.01 -19.16 -12.18
CA ASP A 217 2.66 -18.97 -11.66
C ASP A 217 1.86 -20.30 -11.54
N SER A 218 2.55 -21.44 -11.43
CA SER A 218 1.94 -22.78 -11.44
C SER A 218 1.51 -23.25 -10.04
N ASP A 219 0.26 -23.72 -9.93
CA ASP A 219 -0.33 -24.29 -8.70
C ASP A 219 0.16 -25.74 -8.46
N THR A 220 1.47 -25.92 -8.43
CA THR A 220 2.18 -27.21 -8.32
C THR A 220 2.60 -27.44 -6.88
N SER A 221 1.69 -27.99 -6.07
CA SER A 221 1.93 -28.32 -4.65
C SER A 221 2.98 -29.42 -4.42
N ASN A 222 3.51 -30.02 -5.48
CA ASN A 222 4.44 -31.13 -5.43
C ASN A 222 5.70 -30.84 -6.27
N TYR A 223 6.88 -31.14 -5.73
CA TYR A 223 8.15 -30.96 -6.42
C TYR A 223 8.28 -31.80 -7.70
N ASP A 224 7.51 -32.88 -7.86
CA ASP A 224 7.56 -33.80 -9.01
C ASP A 224 6.85 -33.27 -10.27
N THR A 225 6.54 -31.97 -10.30
CA THR A 225 5.88 -31.29 -11.44
C THR A 225 6.47 -29.92 -11.78
N ASP A 226 7.38 -29.37 -10.95
CA ASP A 226 8.08 -28.09 -11.20
C ASP A 226 9.38 -28.33 -11.98
N GLY A 227 9.51 -27.68 -13.14
CA GLY A 227 10.70 -27.78 -13.98
C GLY A 227 11.94 -27.13 -13.35
N ILE A 228 11.80 -25.97 -12.70
CA ILE A 228 12.95 -25.27 -12.08
C ILE A 228 13.43 -26.06 -10.87
N ALA A 229 12.51 -26.59 -10.06
CA ALA A 229 12.83 -27.51 -8.97
C ALA A 229 13.72 -28.66 -9.47
N ILE A 230 13.20 -29.55 -10.31
CA ILE A 230 13.89 -30.84 -10.52
C ILE A 230 15.11 -30.70 -11.45
N GLY A 231 15.10 -29.75 -12.40
CA GLY A 231 16.30 -29.42 -13.17
C GLY A 231 17.45 -28.94 -12.27
N SER A 232 17.13 -28.22 -11.20
CA SER A 232 18.12 -27.79 -10.20
C SER A 232 18.60 -28.91 -9.27
N PHE A 233 17.87 -30.03 -9.15
CA PHE A 233 18.36 -31.21 -8.41
C PHE A 233 19.56 -31.82 -9.12
N ALA A 234 19.45 -32.05 -10.43
CA ALA A 234 20.55 -32.55 -11.25
C ALA A 234 21.75 -31.60 -11.30
N VAL A 235 21.52 -30.28 -11.25
CA VAL A 235 22.60 -29.28 -11.14
C VAL A 235 23.33 -29.40 -9.78
N LEU A 236 22.61 -29.63 -8.68
CA LEU A 236 23.21 -29.83 -7.36
C LEU A 236 23.97 -31.17 -7.24
N GLU A 237 23.45 -32.27 -7.80
CA GLU A 237 24.14 -33.59 -7.77
C GLU A 237 25.52 -33.55 -8.43
N HIS A 238 25.71 -32.67 -9.43
CA HIS A 238 27.00 -32.42 -10.06
C HIS A 238 27.87 -31.37 -9.34
N GLY A 239 27.50 -30.95 -8.13
CA GLY A 239 28.29 -30.08 -7.25
C GLY A 239 28.17 -28.59 -7.54
N THR A 240 27.23 -28.15 -8.38
CA THR A 240 26.96 -26.74 -8.66
C THR A 240 25.94 -26.19 -7.67
N VAL A 241 26.22 -25.08 -7.00
CA VAL A 241 25.30 -24.46 -6.05
C VAL A 241 24.24 -23.65 -6.79
N VAL A 242 22.97 -24.03 -6.72
CA VAL A 242 21.88 -23.26 -7.35
C VAL A 242 21.29 -22.23 -6.37
N VAL A 243 21.30 -20.98 -6.80
CA VAL A 243 20.75 -19.82 -6.09
C VAL A 243 19.65 -19.19 -6.94
N CYS A 244 18.43 -19.16 -6.41
CA CYS A 244 17.26 -18.62 -7.07
C CYS A 244 16.69 -17.42 -6.30
N SER A 245 16.11 -16.46 -7.03
CA SER A 245 15.13 -15.54 -6.45
C SER A 245 13.96 -16.32 -5.85
N ALA A 246 13.39 -15.86 -4.73
CA ALA A 246 12.30 -16.53 -4.00
C ALA A 246 10.91 -16.55 -4.67
N GLY A 247 10.90 -16.41 -6.00
CA GLY A 247 9.90 -15.58 -6.64
C GLY A 247 10.05 -14.12 -6.19
N ASN A 248 9.14 -13.28 -6.66
CA ASN A 248 8.92 -11.99 -6.04
C ASN A 248 7.56 -12.07 -5.31
N GLU A 249 7.49 -12.55 -4.04
CA GLU A 249 6.20 -12.96 -3.41
C GLU A 249 5.82 -12.62 -1.93
N GLY A 250 6.66 -12.42 -0.88
CA GLY A 250 6.10 -12.10 0.48
C GLY A 250 7.02 -11.95 1.72
N PRO A 251 6.81 -10.96 2.66
CA PRO A 251 7.01 -11.28 4.06
C PRO A 251 5.88 -12.17 4.56
N ALA A 252 4.74 -12.18 3.85
CA ALA A 252 3.64 -13.11 3.99
C ALA A 252 4.19 -14.54 4.12
N PRO A 253 4.02 -15.20 5.27
CA PRO A 253 4.52 -16.55 5.45
C PRO A 253 3.96 -17.50 4.40
N SER A 254 4.82 -18.39 3.87
CA SER A 254 4.52 -19.28 2.74
C SER A 254 4.30 -18.56 1.39
N SER A 255 4.98 -17.44 1.17
CA SER A 255 5.00 -16.69 -0.09
C SER A 255 5.63 -17.41 -1.27
N ILE A 256 6.76 -18.09 -1.02
CA ILE A 256 7.54 -18.83 -2.00
C ILE A 256 6.64 -19.89 -2.64
N ASN A 257 6.26 -19.68 -3.91
CA ASN A 257 5.30 -20.48 -4.67
C ASN A 257 5.93 -21.29 -5.82
N SER A 258 7.14 -20.89 -6.24
CA SER A 258 8.03 -21.58 -7.16
C SER A 258 9.45 -21.53 -6.56
N ASN A 259 10.39 -22.36 -7.03
CA ASN A 259 11.74 -22.44 -6.45
C ASN A 259 11.75 -22.90 -4.96
N ILE A 260 10.70 -23.61 -4.53
CA ILE A 260 10.49 -24.11 -3.15
C ILE A 260 11.30 -25.37 -2.80
N ALA A 261 12.00 -25.97 -3.75
CA ALA A 261 12.62 -27.27 -3.57
C ALA A 261 13.79 -27.22 -2.56
N PRO A 262 13.92 -28.21 -1.64
CA PRO A 262 14.86 -28.15 -0.51
C PRO A 262 16.35 -28.24 -0.89
N TRP A 263 16.66 -28.38 -2.18
CA TRP A 263 17.99 -28.37 -2.77
C TRP A 263 18.34 -27.04 -3.46
N LEU A 264 17.50 -26.01 -3.33
CA LEU A 264 17.72 -24.65 -3.81
C LEU A 264 18.12 -23.69 -2.66
N ILE A 265 18.89 -22.66 -2.98
CA ILE A 265 19.13 -21.50 -2.09
C ILE A 265 18.27 -20.33 -2.58
N THR A 266 17.42 -19.76 -1.71
CA THR A 266 16.25 -18.96 -2.15
C THR A 266 16.15 -17.60 -1.41
N VAL A 267 16.08 -16.43 -2.10
CA VAL A 267 16.48 -15.08 -1.57
C VAL A 267 15.53 -13.86 -1.86
N GLY A 268 15.51 -12.78 -1.02
CA GLY A 268 14.50 -11.65 -0.87
C GLY A 268 15.03 -10.28 -0.28
N ALA A 269 14.20 -9.20 -0.04
CA ALA A 269 14.52 -7.69 0.07
C ALA A 269 14.51 -6.75 1.36
N GLY A 270 15.11 -5.53 1.32
CA GLY A 270 15.27 -4.49 2.41
C GLY A 270 15.44 -3.01 1.94
N THR A 271 15.59 -1.95 2.82
CA THR A 271 15.28 -0.43 2.72
C THR A 271 16.34 0.70 2.49
N LEU A 272 16.10 2.03 2.75
CA LEU A 272 17.01 3.21 3.10
C LEU A 272 16.77 3.61 4.67
N ASP A 273 17.49 4.19 5.75
CA ASP A 273 18.74 4.99 6.29
C ASP A 273 18.93 6.60 6.23
N ARG A 274 19.87 7.13 5.42
CA ARG A 274 20.43 8.43 4.92
C ARG A 274 19.76 9.38 3.89
N ASP A 275 19.93 10.72 4.00
CA ASP A 275 19.20 11.72 3.17
C ASP A 275 19.94 12.80 2.36
N PHE A 276 19.15 13.62 1.62
CA PHE A 276 19.48 14.64 0.60
C PHE A 276 19.19 16.16 0.90
N PRO A 277 19.22 16.68 2.14
CA PRO A 277 18.91 18.08 2.44
C PRO A 277 19.61 19.12 1.54
N ALA A 278 18.78 19.87 0.83
CA ALA A 278 19.05 21.09 0.07
C ALA A 278 18.34 22.28 0.75
N TYR A 279 18.77 23.52 0.47
CA TYR A 279 18.30 24.68 1.23
C TYR A 279 17.95 25.89 0.36
N VAL A 280 16.73 26.39 0.50
CA VAL A 280 16.31 27.67 -0.09
C VAL A 280 16.76 28.81 0.82
N ALA A 281 17.55 29.74 0.29
CA ALA A 281 18.02 30.93 1.00
C ALA A 281 17.39 32.21 0.40
N LEU A 282 17.00 33.16 1.25
CA LEU A 282 16.36 34.41 0.86
C LEU A 282 17.26 35.63 1.14
N GLY A 283 17.09 36.69 0.35
CA GLY A 283 17.91 37.92 0.39
C GLY A 283 17.81 38.76 1.69
N ASN A 284 16.99 38.33 2.65
CA ASN A 284 16.87 38.87 4.00
C ASN A 284 17.60 38.02 5.07
N GLY A 285 18.30 36.94 4.68
CA GLY A 285 19.14 36.15 5.57
C GLY A 285 18.47 34.94 6.26
N HIS A 286 17.37 34.40 5.71
CA HIS A 286 16.72 33.18 6.23
C HIS A 286 16.85 31.97 5.30
N ARG A 287 16.76 30.76 5.85
CA ARG A 287 16.96 29.46 5.17
C ARG A 287 15.99 28.38 5.65
N TYR A 288 15.61 27.48 4.75
CA TYR A 288 14.72 26.33 5.00
C TYR A 288 15.23 25.07 4.30
N SER A 289 15.00 23.89 4.88
CA SER A 289 15.36 22.58 4.29
C SER A 289 14.23 22.04 3.40
N VAL A 290 14.61 21.49 2.26
CA VAL A 290 13.85 20.66 1.28
C VAL A 290 14.86 19.70 0.65
N GLN A 291 14.51 18.83 -0.29
CA GLN A 291 15.50 17.94 -0.90
C GLN A 291 15.30 17.73 -2.41
N SER A 292 16.39 17.46 -3.13
CA SER A 292 16.46 17.47 -4.60
C SER A 292 17.88 17.09 -5.07
N ILE A 293 18.01 16.66 -6.33
CA ILE A 293 19.29 16.54 -7.05
C ILE A 293 19.52 17.67 -8.06
N TYR A 294 19.15 18.89 -7.68
CA TYR A 294 19.39 20.10 -8.44
C TYR A 294 20.34 21.06 -7.71
N SER A 295 21.47 21.41 -8.34
CA SER A 295 22.42 22.39 -7.83
C SER A 295 22.63 23.50 -8.87
N GLY A 296 21.79 24.53 -8.74
CA GLY A 296 21.67 25.58 -9.75
C GLY A 296 22.98 26.32 -10.08
N LYS A 297 23.43 26.16 -11.32
CA LYS A 297 24.09 27.23 -12.08
C LYS A 297 23.25 27.50 -13.33
N SER A 298 23.27 28.75 -13.78
CA SER A 298 22.40 29.30 -14.82
C SER A 298 22.34 28.47 -16.10
N LEU A 299 21.14 28.32 -16.65
CA LEU A 299 20.95 28.06 -18.08
C LEU A 299 21.65 29.17 -18.89
N PRO A 300 22.56 28.83 -19.81
CA PRO A 300 22.97 29.73 -20.89
C PRO A 300 21.90 29.68 -22.00
N ASP A 301 21.63 30.82 -22.64
CA ASP A 301 20.68 30.88 -23.76
C ASP A 301 21.15 30.05 -24.96
N THR A 302 20.43 28.98 -25.31
CA THR A 302 20.59 28.30 -26.61
C THR A 302 19.27 27.64 -27.01
N PRO A 303 18.70 27.94 -28.21
CA PRO A 303 17.43 27.36 -28.64
C PRO A 303 17.57 25.89 -29.08
N ILE A 304 16.49 25.13 -28.91
CA ILE A 304 16.36 23.72 -29.29
C ILE A 304 16.49 23.53 -30.81
N PRO A 305 17.39 22.65 -31.29
CA PRO A 305 17.30 22.05 -32.63
C PRO A 305 16.59 20.69 -32.54
N PHE A 306 15.45 20.54 -33.22
CA PHE A 306 14.82 19.24 -33.47
C PHE A 306 15.73 18.34 -34.33
N ILE A 307 15.74 17.04 -34.06
CA ILE A 307 16.05 16.01 -35.08
C ILE A 307 14.92 14.97 -35.11
N HIS A 308 14.37 14.72 -36.30
CA HIS A 308 13.31 13.74 -36.55
C HIS A 308 13.86 12.40 -37.07
N ALA A 309 13.29 11.29 -36.58
CA ALA A 309 13.19 10.03 -37.32
C ALA A 309 11.92 9.26 -36.84
N ARG A 310 10.73 9.66 -37.32
CA ARG A 310 10.01 9.08 -38.49
C ARG A 310 9.52 7.62 -38.32
N ASN A 311 8.20 7.52 -38.15
CA ASN A 311 7.27 6.43 -38.50
C ASN A 311 7.83 5.17 -39.21
N ALA A 312 7.49 4.01 -38.63
CA ALA A 312 6.99 2.86 -39.38
C ALA A 312 5.53 2.61 -38.95
N SER A 313 4.68 2.05 -39.82
CA SER A 313 3.21 2.01 -39.62
C SER A 313 2.58 0.69 -40.03
N ARG A 314 1.29 0.52 -39.67
CA ARG A 314 0.37 -0.59 -40.00
C ARG A 314 0.49 -1.82 -39.08
N LYS A 315 -0.60 -2.53 -38.74
CA LYS A 315 -2.05 -2.24 -38.90
C LYS A 315 -2.86 -3.04 -37.87
N GLU A 316 -4.10 -2.62 -37.63
CA GLU A 316 -5.09 -3.37 -36.86
C GLU A 316 -5.54 -4.65 -37.61
N VAL A 317 -5.88 -5.69 -36.85
CA VAL A 317 -7.00 -6.60 -37.14
C VAL A 317 -7.75 -6.84 -35.83
N GLN A 318 -9.08 -6.95 -35.90
CA GLN A 318 -10.00 -6.97 -34.78
C GLN A 318 -10.50 -8.38 -34.40
N PHE A 319 -10.88 -8.54 -33.13
CA PHE A 319 -11.82 -9.56 -32.60
C PHE A 319 -11.38 -11.05 -32.74
N ASP A 320 -11.95 -12.01 -32.03
CA ASP A 320 -13.27 -12.05 -31.36
C ASP A 320 -13.22 -12.67 -29.94
N VAL A 321 -14.22 -12.33 -29.12
CA VAL A 321 -14.42 -12.82 -27.75
C VAL A 321 -15.88 -13.21 -27.52
N SER A 322 -16.30 -14.36 -28.07
CA SER A 322 -17.31 -15.21 -27.41
C SER A 322 -17.34 -16.63 -27.96
N LEU A 323 -17.36 -17.62 -27.05
CA LEU A 323 -18.21 -18.83 -27.04
C LEU A 323 -17.55 -19.96 -26.23
N ALA A 324 -17.96 -20.07 -24.97
CA ALA A 324 -17.81 -21.28 -24.15
C ALA A 324 -18.98 -21.36 -23.15
N ASN A 325 -20.20 -21.13 -23.64
CA ASN A 325 -21.40 -21.51 -22.91
C ASN A 325 -21.48 -23.05 -22.85
N LYS A 326 -22.28 -23.62 -21.95
CA LYS A 326 -22.30 -25.08 -21.71
C LYS A 326 -22.70 -25.88 -22.97
N GLU A 327 -21.74 -26.58 -23.57
CA GLU A 327 -22.01 -27.62 -24.57
C GLU A 327 -21.34 -28.96 -24.20
N LYS A 328 -21.99 -30.06 -24.61
CA LYS A 328 -21.47 -31.42 -24.43
C LYS A 328 -20.28 -31.63 -25.37
N ARG A 329 -19.05 -31.63 -24.84
CA ARG A 329 -17.87 -31.96 -25.66
C ARG A 329 -17.94 -33.41 -26.16
N THR A 330 -17.99 -33.55 -27.47
CA THR A 330 -17.81 -34.82 -28.19
C THR A 330 -16.37 -35.30 -28.09
N GLY A 331 -16.16 -36.62 -27.96
CA GLY A 331 -14.85 -37.26 -27.77
C GLY A 331 -13.95 -37.21 -29.01
N ASN A 332 -13.36 -36.05 -29.31
CA ASN A 332 -12.31 -35.90 -30.33
C ASN A 332 -11.49 -34.59 -30.25
N GLN A 333 -11.68 -33.75 -29.23
CA GLN A 333 -10.93 -32.49 -29.11
C GLN A 333 -9.63 -32.68 -28.33
N LYS A 334 -8.48 -32.59 -29.01
CA LYS A 334 -7.15 -32.64 -28.38
C LYS A 334 -6.88 -31.39 -27.54
N SER A 335 -6.27 -31.57 -26.36
CA SER A 335 -5.73 -30.50 -25.50
C SER A 335 -4.29 -30.85 -25.10
N THR A 336 -3.48 -29.92 -24.61
CA THR A 336 -2.12 -30.23 -24.14
C THR A 336 -2.15 -30.89 -22.76
N TYR A 337 -1.31 -31.90 -22.56
CA TYR A 337 -1.11 -32.58 -21.28
C TYR A 337 0.39 -32.85 -21.03
N ILE A 338 0.76 -32.87 -19.75
CA ILE A 338 2.05 -33.33 -19.25
C ILE A 338 1.89 -34.77 -18.74
N VAL A 339 2.84 -35.65 -19.07
CA VAL A 339 2.84 -37.08 -18.76
C VAL A 339 4.11 -37.42 -17.97
N HIS A 340 3.95 -37.81 -16.71
CA HIS A 340 5.02 -38.27 -15.82
C HIS A 340 5.10 -39.81 -15.88
N VAL A 341 6.32 -40.37 -16.05
CA VAL A 341 6.60 -41.78 -16.34
C VAL A 341 7.63 -42.32 -15.32
N ASN A 342 7.37 -43.50 -14.74
CA ASN A 342 8.22 -44.08 -13.71
C ASN A 342 9.49 -44.70 -14.32
N LYS A 343 10.61 -43.96 -14.34
CA LYS A 343 11.91 -44.41 -14.88
C LYS A 343 12.36 -45.81 -14.41
N SER A 344 11.96 -46.21 -13.20
CA SER A 344 12.25 -47.54 -12.62
C SER A 344 11.68 -48.70 -13.44
N GLU A 345 10.58 -48.47 -14.17
CA GLU A 345 9.87 -49.47 -14.98
C GLU A 345 10.41 -49.55 -16.42
N MET A 346 11.49 -48.83 -16.78
CA MET A 346 12.01 -48.87 -18.14
C MET A 346 12.47 -50.29 -18.51
N PRO A 347 11.87 -50.95 -19.52
CA PRO A 347 12.29 -52.28 -19.92
C PRO A 347 13.72 -52.27 -20.48
N THR A 348 14.51 -53.29 -20.15
CA THR A 348 15.93 -53.42 -20.52
C THR A 348 16.23 -53.54 -22.02
N ILE A 349 15.20 -53.46 -22.87
CA ILE A 349 15.29 -53.38 -24.34
C ILE A 349 15.44 -51.94 -24.85
N PHE A 350 15.32 -50.93 -23.98
CA PHE A 350 15.45 -49.51 -24.33
C PHE A 350 16.76 -48.91 -23.81
N ASP A 351 17.67 -48.57 -24.72
CA ASP A 351 18.96 -47.97 -24.38
C ASP A 351 18.88 -46.48 -23.97
N HIS A 352 17.73 -45.83 -24.17
CA HIS A 352 17.54 -44.41 -23.85
C HIS A 352 16.08 -44.05 -23.52
N HIS A 353 15.88 -43.24 -22.48
CA HIS A 353 14.55 -42.87 -21.97
C HIS A 353 13.66 -42.20 -23.02
N ALA A 354 14.20 -41.31 -23.86
CA ALA A 354 13.45 -40.66 -24.93
C ALA A 354 12.85 -41.65 -25.96
N ILE A 355 13.56 -42.74 -26.28
CA ILE A 355 13.08 -43.78 -27.19
C ILE A 355 11.94 -44.56 -26.52
N TRP A 356 12.07 -44.87 -25.23
CA TRP A 356 11.03 -45.53 -24.45
C TRP A 356 9.77 -44.65 -24.28
N TYR A 357 9.90 -43.37 -23.92
CA TYR A 357 8.78 -42.43 -23.83
C TYR A 357 8.09 -42.25 -25.19
N ASN A 358 8.86 -42.24 -26.29
CA ASN A 358 8.27 -42.24 -27.62
C ASN A 358 7.50 -43.53 -27.88
N SER A 359 8.01 -44.69 -27.45
CA SER A 359 7.28 -45.96 -27.53
C SER A 359 5.95 -45.95 -26.76
N ILE A 360 5.91 -45.30 -25.58
CA ILE A 360 4.69 -45.11 -24.79
C ILE A 360 3.70 -44.27 -25.59
N LEU A 361 4.10 -43.10 -26.09
CA LEU A 361 3.24 -42.21 -26.89
C LEU A 361 2.72 -42.90 -28.17
N THR A 362 3.60 -43.55 -28.93
CA THR A 362 3.22 -44.25 -30.17
C THR A 362 2.33 -45.48 -29.92
N SER A 363 2.49 -46.16 -28.78
CA SER A 363 1.64 -47.31 -28.42
C SER A 363 0.17 -46.95 -28.20
N ILE A 364 -0.13 -45.65 -28.04
CA ILE A 364 -1.49 -45.11 -27.97
C ILE A 364 -1.88 -44.48 -29.31
N ASN A 365 -0.99 -43.70 -29.94
CA ASN A 365 -1.24 -43.13 -31.27
C ASN A 365 0.05 -42.72 -32.01
N ASN A 366 0.36 -43.42 -33.10
CA ASN A 366 1.50 -43.16 -33.99
C ASN A 366 1.52 -41.76 -34.67
N SER A 367 0.44 -40.98 -34.59
CA SER A 367 0.33 -39.64 -35.21
C SER A 367 0.61 -38.47 -34.25
N GLN A 368 1.04 -38.75 -33.01
CA GLN A 368 1.27 -37.74 -31.99
C GLN A 368 2.74 -37.30 -31.91
N GLU A 369 2.98 -36.00 -32.09
CA GLU A 369 4.30 -35.40 -31.87
C GLU A 369 4.48 -35.06 -30.38
N MET A 370 5.65 -35.42 -29.85
CA MET A 370 6.06 -35.12 -28.48
C MET A 370 6.61 -33.69 -28.43
N LEU A 371 6.00 -32.82 -27.61
CA LEU A 371 6.35 -31.39 -27.55
C LEU A 371 7.72 -31.19 -26.88
N TYR A 372 7.91 -31.82 -25.72
CA TYR A 372 9.19 -31.87 -25.02
C TYR A 372 9.36 -33.23 -24.34
N THR A 373 10.62 -33.67 -24.25
CA THR A 373 11.04 -34.83 -23.46
C THR A 373 11.79 -34.32 -22.24
N TYR A 374 11.53 -34.92 -21.07
CA TYR A 374 12.12 -34.54 -19.80
C TYR A 374 12.90 -35.74 -19.22
N GLU A 375 14.20 -35.57 -18.97
CA GLU A 375 15.10 -36.68 -18.63
C GLU A 375 15.76 -36.56 -17.25
N LYS A 376 16.13 -35.35 -16.81
CA LYS A 376 16.76 -35.09 -15.49
C LYS A 376 15.85 -34.35 -14.51
N VAL A 377 14.59 -34.18 -14.90
CA VAL A 377 13.62 -33.26 -14.31
C VAL A 377 12.47 -34.13 -13.81
N ILE A 378 11.24 -33.95 -14.27
CA ILE A 378 10.34 -35.10 -14.36
C ILE A 378 10.94 -36.10 -15.35
N HIS A 379 10.70 -37.39 -15.12
CA HIS A 379 10.98 -38.44 -16.09
C HIS A 379 9.73 -38.59 -16.98
N GLY A 380 9.72 -38.07 -18.20
CA GLY A 380 8.51 -38.12 -19.02
C GLY A 380 8.48 -37.16 -20.21
N PHE A 381 7.29 -36.69 -20.57
CA PHE A 381 7.08 -35.87 -21.76
C PHE A 381 5.80 -35.03 -21.72
N SER A 382 5.63 -34.13 -22.70
CA SER A 382 4.36 -33.41 -22.96
C SER A 382 3.86 -33.63 -24.39
N ALA A 383 2.55 -33.67 -24.58
CA ALA A 383 1.90 -33.97 -25.87
C ALA A 383 0.49 -33.38 -25.97
N LYS A 384 -0.09 -33.32 -27.18
CA LYS A 384 -1.49 -32.94 -27.41
C LYS A 384 -2.38 -34.17 -27.58
N LEU A 385 -3.24 -34.42 -26.61
CA LEU A 385 -3.98 -35.68 -26.46
C LEU A 385 -5.50 -35.46 -26.41
N THR A 386 -6.27 -36.41 -26.94
CA THR A 386 -7.73 -36.48 -26.73
C THR A 386 -8.06 -36.96 -25.31
N HIS A 387 -9.34 -36.92 -24.93
CA HIS A 387 -9.74 -37.41 -23.62
C HIS A 387 -9.54 -38.93 -23.49
N GLU A 388 -9.78 -39.68 -24.56
CA GLU A 388 -9.61 -41.13 -24.65
C GLU A 388 -8.13 -41.51 -24.46
N GLU A 389 -7.23 -40.85 -25.18
CA GLU A 389 -5.77 -41.07 -25.08
C GLU A 389 -5.25 -40.79 -23.65
N VAL A 390 -5.80 -39.77 -22.97
CA VAL A 390 -5.47 -39.45 -21.56
C VAL A 390 -5.94 -40.52 -20.59
N GLN A 391 -7.13 -41.10 -20.79
CA GLN A 391 -7.59 -42.21 -19.95
C GLN A 391 -6.77 -43.50 -20.21
N SER A 392 -6.39 -43.75 -21.46
CA SER A 392 -5.47 -44.86 -21.80
C SER A 392 -4.12 -44.72 -21.10
N LEU A 393 -3.48 -43.54 -21.13
CA LEU A 393 -2.24 -43.30 -20.39
C LEU A 393 -2.38 -43.53 -18.89
N ARG A 394 -3.45 -43.00 -18.28
CA ARG A 394 -3.74 -43.15 -16.84
C ARG A 394 -4.02 -44.59 -16.40
N SER A 395 -4.23 -45.51 -17.35
CA SER A 395 -4.43 -46.94 -17.06
C SER A 395 -3.15 -47.78 -17.10
N ARG A 396 -2.00 -47.19 -17.48
CA ARG A 396 -0.71 -47.90 -17.54
C ARG A 396 0.04 -47.82 -16.22
N SER A 397 0.74 -48.89 -15.85
CA SER A 397 1.56 -48.96 -14.63
C SER A 397 2.89 -48.19 -14.72
N ASP A 398 3.39 -47.91 -15.93
CA ASP A 398 4.60 -47.10 -16.14
C ASP A 398 4.33 -45.58 -16.16
N VAL A 399 3.06 -45.15 -16.18
CA VAL A 399 2.66 -43.73 -16.15
C VAL A 399 2.26 -43.34 -14.72
N VAL A 400 3.01 -42.42 -14.12
CA VAL A 400 2.78 -41.89 -12.77
C VAL A 400 1.58 -40.94 -12.74
N GLN A 401 1.51 -40.01 -13.72
CA GLN A 401 0.47 -38.97 -13.74
C GLN A 401 0.25 -38.41 -15.15
N VAL A 402 -0.97 -37.92 -15.42
CA VAL A 402 -1.30 -37.16 -16.63
C VAL A 402 -2.12 -35.92 -16.25
N MET A 403 -1.57 -34.74 -16.49
CA MET A 403 -2.08 -33.44 -16.02
C MET A 403 -2.42 -32.50 -17.19
N PRO A 404 -3.57 -31.79 -17.17
CA PRO A 404 -3.92 -30.79 -18.19
C PRO A 404 -3.11 -29.50 -18.02
N GLU A 405 -2.72 -28.90 -19.14
CA GLU A 405 -2.08 -27.57 -19.20
C GLU A 405 -3.09 -26.46 -18.82
N GLN A 406 -2.63 -25.40 -18.12
CA GLN A 406 -3.47 -24.31 -17.61
C GLN A 406 -2.96 -22.91 -18.02
N MET A 407 -3.86 -21.91 -18.00
CA MET A 407 -3.60 -20.51 -18.39
C MET A 407 -4.45 -19.55 -17.53
N TYR A 408 -3.85 -18.49 -16.98
CA TYR A 408 -4.49 -17.53 -16.07
C TYR A 408 -4.84 -16.16 -16.72
N LYS A 409 -5.55 -15.28 -15.97
CA LYS A 409 -6.02 -13.95 -16.43
C LYS A 409 -6.11 -12.90 -15.30
N PRO A 410 -5.96 -11.58 -15.59
CA PRO A 410 -6.03 -10.51 -14.57
C PRO A 410 -7.45 -10.08 -14.15
N LEU A 411 -7.56 -9.41 -12.98
CA LEU A 411 -8.80 -8.81 -12.43
C LEU A 411 -8.58 -7.35 -11.96
N THR A 412 -9.35 -6.84 -10.97
CA THR A 412 -9.60 -5.40 -10.72
C THR A 412 -8.66 -4.58 -9.81
N THR A 413 -7.37 -4.87 -9.60
CA THR A 413 -6.85 -6.19 -9.25
C THR A 413 -7.49 -6.77 -8.00
N ARG A 414 -7.88 -5.93 -7.01
CA ARG A 414 -8.30 -6.49 -5.71
C ARG A 414 -9.37 -5.76 -4.88
N THR A 415 -9.27 -4.47 -4.56
CA THR A 415 -10.09 -3.92 -3.45
C THR A 415 -11.61 -4.04 -3.62
N PRO A 416 -12.24 -3.84 -4.80
CA PRO A 416 -13.68 -4.07 -4.95
C PRO A 416 -14.04 -5.57 -4.82
N HIS A 417 -13.13 -6.45 -5.23
CA HIS A 417 -13.32 -7.90 -5.19
C HIS A 417 -13.19 -8.46 -3.77
N PHE A 418 -12.15 -8.05 -3.04
CA PHE A 418 -11.93 -8.35 -1.62
C PHE A 418 -13.12 -7.92 -0.75
N LEU A 419 -13.67 -6.74 -1.04
CA LEU A 419 -14.88 -6.20 -0.38
C LEU A 419 -16.20 -6.82 -0.87
N GLY A 420 -16.16 -7.72 -1.86
CA GLY A 420 -17.34 -8.38 -2.42
C GLY A 420 -18.28 -7.48 -3.22
N ILE A 421 -17.83 -6.28 -3.66
CA ILE A 421 -18.64 -5.31 -4.41
C ILE A 421 -19.19 -5.93 -5.70
N ASP A 422 -18.46 -6.84 -6.34
CA ASP A 422 -18.90 -7.52 -7.57
C ASP A 422 -20.23 -8.29 -7.38
N LYS A 423 -20.56 -8.70 -6.14
CA LYS A 423 -21.81 -9.40 -5.79
C LYS A 423 -22.99 -8.45 -5.56
N ILE A 424 -22.75 -7.15 -5.39
CA ILE A 424 -23.80 -6.17 -5.12
C ILE A 424 -24.68 -5.98 -6.36
N ASP A 425 -24.07 -5.95 -7.55
CA ASP A 425 -24.80 -5.78 -8.81
C ASP A 425 -25.66 -7.03 -9.16
N GLU A 426 -25.28 -8.21 -8.65
CA GLU A 426 -26.12 -9.42 -8.71
C GLU A 426 -27.31 -9.36 -7.73
N MET A 427 -27.11 -8.75 -6.55
CA MET A 427 -28.12 -8.67 -5.48
C MET A 427 -29.11 -7.51 -5.62
N VAL A 428 -28.72 -6.42 -6.30
CA VAL A 428 -29.57 -5.23 -6.53
C VAL A 428 -29.58 -4.89 -8.02
N PRO A 429 -30.38 -5.61 -8.85
CA PRO A 429 -30.39 -5.42 -10.30
C PRO A 429 -30.70 -3.97 -10.69
N GLY A 430 -29.80 -3.38 -11.49
CA GLY A 430 -29.89 -1.98 -11.93
C GLY A 430 -29.10 -0.98 -11.08
N LEU A 431 -28.55 -1.37 -9.92
CA LEU A 431 -27.64 -0.52 -9.16
C LEU A 431 -26.32 -0.30 -9.91
N ASN A 432 -25.79 -1.36 -10.55
CA ASN A 432 -24.68 -1.36 -11.50
C ASN A 432 -23.48 -0.47 -11.10
N GLY A 433 -23.00 -0.56 -9.86
CA GLY A 433 -21.90 0.28 -9.35
C GLY A 433 -22.28 1.71 -8.93
N GLY A 434 -23.56 1.96 -8.66
CA GLY A 434 -24.11 3.23 -8.16
C GLY A 434 -24.85 4.06 -9.22
N SER A 435 -25.64 5.03 -8.76
CA SER A 435 -26.38 5.93 -9.66
C SER A 435 -26.57 7.32 -9.05
N ASP A 436 -26.14 8.36 -9.77
CA ASP A 436 -26.43 9.80 -9.56
C ASP A 436 -26.19 10.42 -8.18
N VAL A 437 -25.59 9.67 -7.25
CA VAL A 437 -24.96 10.16 -6.04
C VAL A 437 -23.70 10.95 -6.39
N ILE A 438 -23.55 12.12 -5.78
CA ILE A 438 -22.46 13.08 -5.96
C ILE A 438 -21.55 13.02 -4.74
N ILE A 439 -20.29 12.63 -4.96
CA ILE A 439 -19.24 12.63 -3.93
C ILE A 439 -18.36 13.88 -4.11
N GLY A 440 -18.27 14.69 -3.05
CA GLY A 440 -17.37 15.82 -2.92
C GLY A 440 -16.06 15.42 -2.25
N PHE A 441 -14.94 15.97 -2.73
CA PHE A 441 -13.60 15.75 -2.15
C PHE A 441 -12.96 17.09 -1.78
N LEU A 442 -12.52 17.22 -0.53
CA LEU A 442 -11.69 18.33 -0.05
C LEU A 442 -10.24 17.84 0.05
N ASP A 443 -9.40 18.23 -0.91
CA ASP A 443 -8.11 17.56 -1.17
C ASP A 443 -7.09 18.45 -1.94
N THR A 444 -6.02 17.86 -2.50
CA THR A 444 -4.97 18.54 -3.30
C THR A 444 -5.35 18.86 -4.75
N GLY A 445 -6.52 18.43 -5.22
CA GLY A 445 -7.12 18.79 -6.51
C GLY A 445 -7.57 17.58 -7.32
N ILE A 446 -7.71 17.75 -8.64
CA ILE A 446 -8.02 16.65 -9.57
C ILE A 446 -7.16 16.68 -10.83
N TRP A 447 -6.70 15.53 -11.32
CA TRP A 447 -6.05 15.38 -12.62
C TRP A 447 -7.07 14.91 -13.68
N PRO A 448 -7.82 15.81 -14.34
CA PRO A 448 -9.01 15.46 -15.12
C PRO A 448 -8.72 14.64 -16.38
N GLU A 449 -7.47 14.58 -16.83
CA GLU A 449 -7.03 13.76 -17.96
C GLU A 449 -6.85 12.28 -17.62
N SER A 450 -6.98 11.87 -16.34
CA SER A 450 -6.94 10.44 -16.00
C SER A 450 -8.17 9.69 -16.53
N LYS A 451 -7.95 8.50 -17.09
CA LYS A 451 -9.01 7.59 -17.55
C LYS A 451 -10.01 7.23 -16.44
N SER A 452 -9.60 7.30 -15.18
CA SER A 452 -10.46 7.12 -14.00
C SER A 452 -11.54 8.19 -13.87
N PHE A 453 -11.50 9.25 -14.67
CA PHE A 453 -12.51 10.32 -14.72
C PHE A 453 -13.20 10.41 -16.10
N ASP A 454 -13.08 9.37 -16.93
CA ASP A 454 -13.89 9.22 -18.15
C ASP A 454 -15.40 9.08 -17.83
N ASP A 455 -16.26 9.53 -18.76
CA ASP A 455 -17.71 9.61 -18.56
C ASP A 455 -18.58 8.68 -19.41
N ALA A 456 -17.96 7.72 -20.13
CA ALA A 456 -18.68 6.71 -20.90
C ALA A 456 -19.67 5.92 -20.02
N GLY A 457 -20.86 5.65 -20.56
CA GLY A 457 -21.93 4.94 -19.84
C GLY A 457 -22.62 5.75 -18.73
N LEU A 458 -22.27 7.03 -18.53
CA LEU A 458 -22.99 7.93 -17.63
C LEU A 458 -24.02 8.79 -18.37
N GLY A 459 -25.20 8.90 -17.76
CA GLY A 459 -26.29 9.79 -18.20
C GLY A 459 -26.00 11.27 -17.93
N PRO A 460 -26.98 12.16 -18.16
CA PRO A 460 -26.84 13.60 -17.89
C PRO A 460 -26.47 13.89 -16.43
N ILE A 461 -25.93 15.09 -16.17
CA ILE A 461 -25.58 15.52 -14.80
C ILE A 461 -26.88 15.66 -13.98
N PRO A 462 -26.94 15.19 -12.71
CA PRO A 462 -28.15 15.24 -11.90
C PRO A 462 -28.65 16.69 -11.71
N SER A 463 -29.94 16.94 -11.94
CA SER A 463 -30.54 18.30 -11.93
C SER A 463 -30.52 19.02 -10.58
N LYS A 464 -30.17 18.32 -9.48
CA LYS A 464 -29.91 18.92 -8.16
C LYS A 464 -28.57 19.66 -8.08
N TRP A 465 -27.61 19.30 -8.92
CA TRP A 465 -26.24 19.83 -8.92
C TRP A 465 -26.22 21.31 -9.31
N LYS A 466 -25.49 22.12 -8.54
CA LYS A 466 -25.35 23.58 -8.80
C LYS A 466 -23.91 24.09 -8.86
N GLY A 467 -22.93 23.24 -8.54
CA GLY A 467 -21.52 23.63 -8.57
C GLY A 467 -20.97 23.83 -9.98
N ILE A 468 -19.79 24.43 -10.03
CA ILE A 468 -19.20 24.94 -11.28
C ILE A 468 -17.90 24.22 -11.66
N CYS A 469 -17.54 24.33 -12.94
CA CYS A 469 -16.19 24.07 -13.42
C CYS A 469 -15.41 25.39 -13.45
N GLU A 470 -14.62 25.65 -12.41
CA GLU A 470 -13.90 26.92 -12.22
C GLU A 470 -12.76 27.06 -13.23
N ARG A 471 -12.61 28.25 -13.83
CA ARG A 471 -11.71 28.47 -14.98
C ARG A 471 -10.37 29.10 -14.53
N SER A 472 -9.28 28.43 -14.87
CA SER A 472 -7.89 28.87 -14.68
C SER A 472 -7.07 28.67 -15.96
N ALA A 473 -5.83 29.14 -16.00
CA ALA A 473 -4.97 29.12 -17.20
C ALA A 473 -4.65 27.69 -17.72
N ASP A 474 -4.62 26.71 -16.82
CA ASP A 474 -4.33 25.28 -17.04
C ASP A 474 -5.57 24.37 -16.91
N PHE A 475 -6.72 24.96 -16.60
CA PHE A 475 -7.97 24.26 -16.26
C PHE A 475 -9.17 25.03 -16.85
N ASN A 476 -9.62 24.63 -18.03
CA ASN A 476 -10.77 25.24 -18.69
C ASN A 476 -12.07 24.47 -18.39
N ALA A 477 -13.23 25.06 -18.69
CA ALA A 477 -14.53 24.45 -18.36
C ALA A 477 -14.83 23.13 -19.09
N SER A 478 -14.09 22.76 -20.16
CA SER A 478 -14.20 21.46 -20.83
C SER A 478 -13.38 20.34 -20.16
N LYS A 479 -12.71 20.64 -19.04
CA LYS A 479 -12.09 19.63 -18.16
C LYS A 479 -13.08 18.98 -17.20
N CYS A 480 -14.27 19.55 -17.02
CA CYS A 480 -15.40 18.88 -16.41
C CYS A 480 -16.26 18.20 -17.48
N ASN A 481 -16.84 17.07 -17.13
CA ASN A 481 -17.62 16.19 -18.02
C ASN A 481 -18.80 15.59 -17.22
N ARG A 482 -19.44 14.51 -17.68
CA ARG A 482 -20.54 13.86 -16.93
C ARG A 482 -20.05 13.03 -15.73
N LYS A 483 -18.74 12.86 -15.54
CA LYS A 483 -18.10 12.14 -14.43
C LYS A 483 -17.58 13.09 -13.36
N LEU A 484 -16.61 13.93 -13.72
CA LEU A 484 -16.14 15.08 -12.95
C LEU A 484 -17.06 16.26 -13.27
N ILE A 485 -18.10 16.47 -12.46
CA ILE A 485 -19.17 17.44 -12.72
C ILE A 485 -18.88 18.84 -12.16
N GLY A 486 -17.86 18.96 -11.29
CA GLY A 486 -17.43 20.20 -10.67
C GLY A 486 -15.98 20.17 -10.21
N ALA A 487 -15.31 21.30 -10.33
CA ALA A 487 -13.91 21.46 -9.93
C ALA A 487 -13.65 22.91 -9.52
N ARG A 488 -13.21 23.12 -8.28
CA ARG A 488 -13.01 24.43 -7.64
C ARG A 488 -11.71 24.46 -6.83
N PHE A 489 -11.24 25.65 -6.45
CA PHE A 489 -10.06 25.81 -5.59
C PHE A 489 -10.18 26.99 -4.62
N TYR A 490 -9.48 26.89 -3.49
CA TYR A 490 -9.49 27.86 -2.41
C TYR A 490 -8.05 28.07 -1.95
N SER A 491 -7.57 29.32 -1.98
CA SER A 491 -6.17 29.65 -1.72
C SER A 491 -5.91 30.83 -0.79
N LYS A 492 -6.93 31.63 -0.44
CA LYS A 492 -6.69 32.91 0.24
C LYS A 492 -6.24 32.74 1.68
N GLY A 493 -6.64 31.66 2.35
CA GLY A 493 -6.17 31.30 3.69
C GLY A 493 -4.69 30.96 3.65
N TYR A 494 -4.34 30.00 2.78
CA TYR A 494 -2.96 29.61 2.49
C TYR A 494 -2.08 30.81 2.14
N GLU A 495 -2.51 31.65 1.19
CA GLU A 495 -1.72 32.80 0.72
C GLU A 495 -1.56 33.91 1.77
N ALA A 496 -2.50 34.05 2.71
CA ALA A 496 -2.38 35.00 3.81
C ALA A 496 -1.41 34.51 4.91
N THR A 497 -1.32 33.20 5.12
CA THR A 497 -0.53 32.56 6.18
C THR A 497 0.90 32.23 5.72
N ILE A 498 1.05 31.60 4.56
CA ILE A 498 2.33 31.11 4.01
C ILE A 498 2.97 32.11 3.04
N GLY A 499 2.16 32.90 2.34
CA GLY A 499 2.59 33.76 1.23
C GLY A 499 2.10 33.26 -0.15
N PRO A 500 2.36 34.02 -1.22
CA PRO A 500 1.78 33.75 -2.54
C PRO A 500 2.18 32.39 -3.11
N ILE A 501 1.21 31.70 -3.72
CA ILE A 501 1.44 30.40 -4.37
C ILE A 501 2.33 30.59 -5.60
N LYS A 502 3.33 29.72 -5.75
CA LYS A 502 4.16 29.62 -6.94
C LYS A 502 3.45 28.75 -7.97
N GLY A 503 3.15 29.31 -9.15
CA GLY A 503 2.47 28.61 -10.24
C GLY A 503 0.98 28.95 -10.36
N THR A 504 0.25 28.16 -11.13
CA THR A 504 -1.15 28.44 -11.48
C THR A 504 -2.09 28.07 -10.33
N LYS A 505 -2.99 28.99 -9.98
CA LYS A 505 -4.07 28.73 -9.03
C LYS A 505 -5.28 28.17 -9.77
N SER A 506 -5.53 26.88 -9.59
CA SER A 506 -6.55 26.11 -10.32
C SER A 506 -7.03 24.89 -9.52
N PRO A 507 -8.13 24.23 -9.95
CA PRO A 507 -8.56 22.95 -9.37
C PRO A 507 -7.63 21.77 -9.69
N ARG A 508 -6.59 21.97 -10.52
CA ARG A 508 -5.71 20.89 -10.96
C ARG A 508 -4.95 20.29 -9.79
N ASP A 509 -4.88 18.96 -9.77
CA ASP A 509 -4.02 18.23 -8.86
C ASP A 509 -2.55 18.47 -9.22
N THR A 510 -1.82 19.07 -8.27
CA THR A 510 -0.40 19.43 -8.42
C THR A 510 0.52 18.46 -7.69
N GLU A 511 -0.02 17.39 -7.12
CA GLU A 511 0.69 16.51 -6.18
C GLU A 511 0.30 15.02 -6.39
N GLY A 512 -0.98 14.66 -6.32
CA GLY A 512 -1.51 13.34 -6.70
C GLY A 512 -2.59 12.76 -5.77
N HIS A 513 -2.60 13.13 -4.49
CA HIS A 513 -3.46 12.57 -3.44
C HIS A 513 -4.95 12.75 -3.76
N GLY A 514 -5.39 13.94 -4.20
CA GLY A 514 -6.79 14.20 -4.57
C GLY A 514 -7.28 13.39 -5.79
N SER A 515 -6.39 13.09 -6.73
CA SER A 515 -6.70 12.16 -7.83
C SER A 515 -6.81 10.71 -7.33
N HIS A 516 -6.00 10.33 -6.34
CA HIS A 516 -6.00 9.00 -5.73
C HIS A 516 -7.26 8.74 -4.89
N THR A 517 -7.64 9.69 -4.03
CA THR A 517 -8.84 9.58 -3.18
C THR A 517 -10.13 9.58 -4.01
N ALA A 518 -10.24 10.50 -4.99
CA ALA A 518 -11.40 10.58 -5.87
C ALA A 518 -11.61 9.30 -6.71
N SER A 519 -10.52 8.72 -7.23
CA SER A 519 -10.58 7.49 -8.02
C SER A 519 -10.75 6.22 -7.18
N THR A 520 -10.26 6.19 -5.94
CA THR A 520 -10.54 5.09 -4.98
C THR A 520 -12.03 4.99 -4.64
N ALA A 521 -12.68 6.13 -4.37
CA ALA A 521 -14.11 6.17 -4.05
C ALA A 521 -14.99 5.85 -5.28
N ALA A 522 -14.75 6.56 -6.38
CA ALA A 522 -15.66 6.60 -7.52
C ALA A 522 -14.96 6.63 -8.88
N GLY A 523 -13.72 6.15 -9.02
CA GLY A 523 -13.05 6.07 -10.32
C GLY A 523 -13.83 5.23 -11.34
N SER A 524 -13.95 5.72 -12.56
CA SER A 524 -14.43 4.95 -13.72
C SER A 524 -13.51 3.73 -13.98
N VAL A 525 -14.01 2.76 -14.73
CA VAL A 525 -13.29 1.51 -15.02
C VAL A 525 -12.12 1.76 -15.97
N VAL A 526 -10.90 1.35 -15.59
CA VAL A 526 -9.69 1.45 -16.41
C VAL A 526 -8.98 0.11 -16.49
N GLU A 527 -8.99 -0.51 -17.68
CA GLU A 527 -8.22 -1.71 -17.98
C GLU A 527 -6.70 -1.44 -18.01
N GLY A 528 -5.90 -2.36 -17.50
CA GLY A 528 -4.43 -2.30 -17.55
C GLY A 528 -3.77 -1.31 -16.57
N ALA A 529 -4.53 -0.73 -15.65
CA ALA A 529 -4.02 0.09 -14.55
C ALA A 529 -3.01 -0.67 -13.67
N ASN A 530 -1.85 -0.07 -13.43
CA ASN A 530 -0.72 -0.66 -12.71
C ASN A 530 0.25 0.46 -12.27
N VAL A 531 1.17 0.17 -11.34
CA VAL A 531 2.37 0.99 -11.12
C VAL A 531 3.58 0.15 -11.48
N PHE A 532 4.09 0.30 -12.70
CA PHE A 532 5.21 -0.49 -13.24
C PHE A 532 5.00 -2.03 -13.12
N GLY A 533 3.78 -2.51 -13.35
CA GLY A 533 3.40 -3.92 -13.19
C GLY A 533 2.89 -4.29 -11.80
N TYR A 534 3.24 -3.55 -10.74
CA TYR A 534 2.67 -3.76 -9.41
C TYR A 534 1.16 -3.50 -9.44
N ALA A 535 0.40 -4.42 -8.83
CA ALA A 535 -1.07 -4.43 -8.83
C ALA A 535 -1.75 -4.38 -10.21
N ALA A 536 -1.10 -4.87 -11.28
CA ALA A 536 -1.58 -4.72 -12.66
C ALA A 536 -2.93 -5.39 -12.98
N GLY A 537 -3.91 -4.58 -13.41
CA GLY A 537 -5.24 -5.05 -13.80
C GLY A 537 -6.25 -3.92 -14.05
N LYS A 538 -7.50 -4.12 -13.66
CA LYS A 538 -8.67 -3.28 -14.03
C LYS A 538 -9.10 -2.36 -12.87
N ALA A 539 -8.46 -1.20 -12.71
CA ALA A 539 -8.82 -0.28 -11.64
C ALA A 539 -10.28 0.20 -11.77
N ARG A 540 -10.99 0.31 -10.64
CA ARG A 540 -12.30 0.98 -10.52
C ARG A 540 -12.53 1.42 -9.08
N GLY A 541 -13.28 2.50 -8.89
CA GLY A 541 -13.77 2.89 -7.58
C GLY A 541 -14.84 1.93 -7.06
N MET A 542 -15.16 2.03 -5.77
CA MET A 542 -16.23 1.24 -5.15
C MET A 542 -17.58 1.55 -5.81
N ALA A 543 -17.89 2.84 -6.01
CA ALA A 543 -19.06 3.33 -6.73
C ALA A 543 -18.65 3.95 -8.09
N PHE A 544 -18.19 3.12 -9.01
CA PHE A 544 -17.60 3.55 -10.29
C PHE A 544 -18.54 4.36 -11.21
N ARG A 545 -19.85 4.42 -10.93
CA ARG A 545 -20.83 5.26 -11.64
C ARG A 545 -21.30 6.51 -10.90
N SER A 546 -20.88 6.72 -9.65
CA SER A 546 -21.13 7.98 -8.93
C SER A 546 -20.42 9.17 -9.60
N ARG A 547 -20.94 10.37 -9.36
CA ARG A 547 -20.40 11.63 -9.88
C ARG A 547 -19.39 12.21 -8.90
N ILE A 548 -18.38 12.92 -9.41
CA ILE A 548 -17.26 13.49 -8.65
C ILE A 548 -17.32 15.01 -8.71
N ALA A 549 -17.18 15.67 -7.55
CA ALA A 549 -16.96 17.11 -7.42
C ALA A 549 -15.72 17.35 -6.55
N VAL A 550 -14.81 18.23 -6.97
CA VAL A 550 -13.54 18.44 -6.25
C VAL A 550 -13.34 19.90 -5.84
N TYR A 551 -12.92 20.09 -4.60
CA TYR A 551 -12.68 21.37 -3.96
C TYR A 551 -11.23 21.38 -3.44
N LYS A 552 -10.30 21.92 -4.23
CA LYS A 552 -8.89 22.00 -3.85
C LYS A 552 -8.73 22.98 -2.69
N VAL A 553 -8.30 22.48 -1.53
CA VAL A 553 -8.07 23.25 -0.29
C VAL A 553 -6.63 23.10 0.23
N CYS A 554 -5.87 22.16 -0.33
CA CYS A 554 -4.50 21.84 0.05
C CYS A 554 -3.49 22.32 -1.01
N TRP A 555 -2.36 22.85 -0.53
CA TRP A 555 -1.25 23.34 -1.34
C TRP A 555 0.10 22.86 -0.75
N GLU A 556 1.23 23.31 -1.32
CA GLU A 556 2.62 22.85 -1.02
C GLU A 556 2.94 22.65 0.48
N ARG A 557 2.41 23.50 1.37
CA ARG A 557 2.65 23.43 2.82
C ARG A 557 1.40 23.08 3.65
N GLY A 558 0.43 22.45 3.03
CA GLY A 558 -0.81 21.95 3.66
C GLY A 558 -2.07 22.75 3.32
N CYS A 559 -3.13 22.48 4.08
CA CYS A 559 -4.48 22.98 3.85
C CYS A 559 -4.92 23.94 4.97
N ALA A 560 -5.39 25.15 4.64
CA ALA A 560 -5.83 26.12 5.66
C ALA A 560 -7.30 25.91 6.05
N VAL A 561 -7.62 26.08 7.34
CA VAL A 561 -9.00 25.98 7.86
C VAL A 561 -9.94 26.97 7.17
N SER A 562 -9.50 28.20 6.91
CA SER A 562 -10.30 29.19 6.18
C SER A 562 -10.59 28.83 4.72
N ASP A 563 -9.71 28.07 4.06
CA ASP A 563 -9.97 27.51 2.73
C ASP A 563 -10.89 26.26 2.81
N ILE A 564 -10.73 25.40 3.82
CA ILE A 564 -11.61 24.24 4.12
C ILE A 564 -13.05 24.68 4.38
N LEU A 565 -13.27 25.69 5.23
CA LEU A 565 -14.61 26.20 5.55
C LEU A 565 -15.29 26.85 4.33
N ALA A 566 -14.52 27.52 3.46
CA ALA A 566 -15.03 28.09 2.20
C ALA A 566 -15.46 27.00 1.20
N ALA A 567 -14.72 25.89 1.14
CA ALA A 567 -15.07 24.73 0.34
C ALA A 567 -16.32 24.02 0.86
N MET A 568 -16.46 23.85 2.19
CA MET A 568 -17.68 23.29 2.79
C MET A 568 -18.92 24.16 2.54
N ASP A 569 -18.77 25.50 2.46
CA ASP A 569 -19.86 26.42 2.09
C ASP A 569 -20.36 26.17 0.66
N ALA A 570 -19.45 25.80 -0.26
CA ALA A 570 -19.79 25.38 -1.61
C ALA A 570 -20.37 23.96 -1.67
N VAL A 571 -19.84 22.99 -0.92
CA VAL A 571 -20.39 21.61 -0.81
C VAL A 571 -21.89 21.62 -0.48
N ILE A 572 -22.31 22.49 0.45
CA ILE A 572 -23.73 22.70 0.80
C ILE A 572 -24.50 23.35 -0.34
N SER A 573 -23.95 24.38 -0.96
CA SER A 573 -24.59 25.17 -2.02
C SER A 573 -24.76 24.39 -3.34
N ASP A 574 -23.83 23.48 -3.62
CA ASP A 574 -23.72 22.70 -4.86
C ASP A 574 -24.55 21.42 -4.83
N HIS A 575 -25.10 21.04 -3.66
CA HIS A 575 -25.90 19.83 -3.37
C HIS A 575 -25.15 18.49 -3.51
N VAL A 576 -23.99 18.40 -2.84
CA VAL A 576 -23.22 17.16 -2.66
C VAL A 576 -23.92 16.20 -1.68
N ASP A 577 -23.99 14.91 -2.00
CA ASP A 577 -24.61 13.89 -1.11
C ASP A 577 -23.63 13.35 -0.05
N ILE A 578 -22.34 13.26 -0.39
CA ILE A 578 -21.30 12.68 0.44
C ILE A 578 -20.04 13.54 0.34
N LEU A 579 -19.49 13.96 1.47
CA LEU A 579 -18.21 14.66 1.55
C LEU A 579 -17.14 13.70 2.11
N SER A 580 -16.10 13.44 1.31
CA SER A 580 -14.90 12.73 1.70
C SER A 580 -13.80 13.73 2.10
N ILE A 581 -13.21 13.55 3.28
CA ILE A 581 -12.13 14.40 3.81
C ILE A 581 -10.97 13.50 4.25
N SER A 582 -9.88 13.52 3.50
CA SER A 582 -8.68 12.72 3.78
C SER A 582 -7.60 13.58 4.46
N LEU A 583 -8.00 14.38 5.46
CA LEU A 583 -7.18 15.42 6.11
C LEU A 583 -7.18 15.25 7.63
N GLY A 584 -6.00 15.30 8.26
CA GLY A 584 -5.77 15.31 9.72
C GLY A 584 -4.87 16.49 10.12
N GLY A 585 -4.98 16.96 11.37
CA GLY A 585 -4.38 18.23 11.81
C GLY A 585 -3.40 18.08 12.97
N ASP A 586 -2.24 18.72 12.86
CA ASP A 586 -1.06 18.62 13.73
C ASP A 586 -1.24 19.06 15.22
N SER A 587 -2.44 19.47 15.66
CA SER A 587 -2.63 20.13 16.97
C SER A 587 -3.11 19.20 18.08
N ASP A 588 -2.67 19.46 19.32
CA ASP A 588 -3.29 18.95 20.55
C ASP A 588 -4.83 18.97 20.47
N THR A 589 -5.48 17.89 20.91
CA THR A 589 -6.90 17.58 20.68
C THR A 589 -7.83 18.79 20.87
N SER A 590 -8.27 19.39 19.76
CA SER A 590 -9.05 20.62 19.75
C SER A 590 -10.53 20.34 19.99
N ASN A 591 -11.17 21.13 20.86
CA ASN A 591 -12.59 20.96 21.18
C ASN A 591 -13.48 21.18 19.94
N TYR A 592 -14.69 20.61 19.94
CA TYR A 592 -15.60 20.66 18.78
C TYR A 592 -16.03 22.09 18.37
N ASP A 593 -15.90 23.06 19.28
CA ASP A 593 -16.12 24.50 19.06
C ASP A 593 -14.83 25.28 18.74
N THR A 594 -13.72 24.58 18.49
CA THR A 594 -12.43 25.13 18.05
C THR A 594 -11.85 24.42 16.83
N ASP A 595 -12.24 23.17 16.56
CA ASP A 595 -11.93 22.46 15.31
C ASP A 595 -12.84 22.93 14.17
N GLY A 596 -12.24 23.48 13.12
CA GLY A 596 -12.95 23.91 11.92
C GLY A 596 -13.62 22.76 11.17
N ILE A 597 -13.03 21.55 11.17
CA ILE A 597 -13.63 20.38 10.53
C ILE A 597 -14.87 19.94 11.32
N ALA A 598 -14.82 19.86 12.66
CA ALA A 598 -16.00 19.59 13.48
C ALA A 598 -17.13 20.60 13.25
N ILE A 599 -16.85 21.91 13.25
CA ILE A 599 -17.87 22.96 13.03
C ILE A 599 -18.48 22.85 11.62
N GLY A 600 -17.64 22.81 10.58
CA GLY A 600 -18.13 22.78 9.20
C GLY A 600 -18.81 21.46 8.82
N SER A 601 -18.32 20.32 9.31
CA SER A 601 -18.99 19.03 9.11
C SER A 601 -20.34 18.93 9.82
N PHE A 602 -20.56 19.63 10.94
CA PHE A 602 -21.89 19.74 11.55
C PHE A 602 -22.86 20.48 10.61
N ALA A 603 -22.41 21.60 10.02
CA ALA A 603 -23.20 22.36 9.05
C ALA A 603 -23.51 21.55 7.78
N VAL A 604 -22.55 20.76 7.28
CA VAL A 604 -22.73 19.87 6.12
C VAL A 604 -23.71 18.73 6.46
N LEU A 605 -23.59 18.10 7.64
CA LEU A 605 -24.52 17.05 8.09
C LEU A 605 -25.96 17.56 8.25
N GLU A 606 -26.14 18.80 8.72
CA GLU A 606 -27.44 19.45 8.89
C GLU A 606 -28.20 19.62 7.55
N HIS A 607 -27.48 19.69 6.43
CA HIS A 607 -28.05 19.72 5.08
C HIS A 607 -28.26 18.32 4.46
N GLY A 608 -28.02 17.25 5.21
CA GLY A 608 -28.28 15.86 4.81
C GLY A 608 -27.11 15.13 4.13
N THR A 609 -26.00 15.83 3.88
CA THR A 609 -24.76 15.28 3.32
C THR A 609 -24.06 14.36 4.34
N VAL A 610 -23.59 13.19 3.90
CA VAL A 610 -22.80 12.28 4.78
C VAL A 610 -21.35 12.74 4.79
N VAL A 611 -20.72 12.90 5.96
CA VAL A 611 -19.30 13.28 6.06
C VAL A 611 -18.47 12.07 6.52
N VAL A 612 -17.46 11.72 5.72
CA VAL A 612 -16.51 10.63 5.98
C VAL A 612 -15.12 11.23 6.11
N CYS A 613 -14.40 10.89 7.18
CA CYS A 613 -13.05 11.37 7.45
C CYS A 613 -12.06 10.22 7.67
N SER A 614 -10.81 10.44 7.34
CA SER A 614 -9.67 9.64 7.83
C SER A 614 -9.54 9.75 9.35
N ALA A 615 -9.04 8.69 10.01
CA ALA A 615 -8.77 8.70 11.45
C ALA A 615 -7.44 9.37 11.84
N GLY A 616 -6.49 9.51 10.90
CA GLY A 616 -5.10 9.91 11.19
C GLY A 616 -4.14 8.73 11.06
N ASN A 617 -2.84 9.04 10.97
CA ASN A 617 -1.75 8.07 10.78
C ASN A 617 -0.76 8.07 11.99
N GLU A 618 -1.25 8.39 13.19
CA GLU A 618 -0.47 8.57 14.43
C GLU A 618 -0.58 7.40 15.42
N GLY A 619 -1.23 6.29 15.03
CA GLY A 619 -1.23 5.02 15.76
C GLY A 619 0.14 4.33 15.72
N PRO A 620 0.46 3.36 16.59
CA PRO A 620 -0.46 2.52 17.36
C PRO A 620 -0.69 2.99 18.80
N ALA A 621 -0.11 4.12 19.21
CA ALA A 621 -0.22 4.63 20.57
C ALA A 621 -1.71 4.81 20.98
N PRO A 622 -2.17 4.30 22.14
CA PRO A 622 -3.56 4.48 22.55
C PRO A 622 -3.93 5.95 22.72
N SER A 623 -5.10 6.35 22.21
CA SER A 623 -5.58 7.74 22.16
C SER A 623 -4.79 8.68 21.23
N SER A 624 -4.02 8.13 20.28
CA SER A 624 -3.39 8.87 19.18
C SER A 624 -4.36 9.64 18.28
N ILE A 625 -5.65 9.26 18.25
CA ILE A 625 -6.66 9.92 17.40
C ILE A 625 -6.92 11.38 17.83
N ASN A 626 -6.16 12.29 17.24
CA ASN A 626 -6.09 13.71 17.61
C ASN A 626 -7.24 14.56 17.01
N SER A 627 -7.76 14.15 15.86
CA SER A 627 -8.66 14.91 14.99
C SER A 627 -9.79 14.03 14.43
N ASN A 628 -10.74 14.61 13.69
CA ASN A 628 -11.89 13.90 13.09
C ASN A 628 -12.76 13.07 14.07
N ILE A 629 -12.68 13.34 15.37
CA ILE A 629 -13.34 12.58 16.46
C ILE A 629 -14.79 12.97 16.75
N ALA A 630 -15.35 13.96 16.04
CA ALA A 630 -16.69 14.48 16.32
C ALA A 630 -17.81 13.42 16.10
N PRO A 631 -18.86 13.37 16.93
CA PRO A 631 -19.88 12.31 16.86
C PRO A 631 -20.83 12.38 15.65
N TRP A 632 -20.72 13.39 14.80
CA TRP A 632 -21.45 13.47 13.52
C TRP A 632 -20.68 12.86 12.34
N LEU A 633 -19.36 12.68 12.47
CA LEU A 633 -18.50 12.10 11.43
C LEU A 633 -18.60 10.57 11.35
N ILE A 634 -18.27 10.02 10.18
CA ILE A 634 -17.81 8.63 10.03
C ILE A 634 -16.28 8.66 9.99
N THR A 635 -15.61 8.19 11.04
CA THR A 635 -14.15 8.26 11.18
C THR A 635 -13.52 6.89 10.90
N VAL A 636 -12.67 6.83 9.87
CA VAL A 636 -12.24 5.56 9.25
C VAL A 636 -10.76 5.29 9.50
N GLY A 637 -10.46 4.20 10.21
CA GLY A 637 -9.09 3.68 10.35
C GLY A 637 -8.68 2.79 9.18
N ALA A 638 -7.39 2.49 9.07
CA ALA A 638 -6.83 1.71 7.98
C ALA A 638 -6.65 0.23 8.39
N GLY A 639 -7.01 -0.66 7.47
CA GLY A 639 -6.56 -2.04 7.50
C GLY A 639 -5.89 -2.45 6.19
N THR A 640 -5.18 -3.58 6.23
CA THR A 640 -4.70 -4.26 5.02
C THR A 640 -5.86 -4.88 4.25
N LEU A 641 -5.66 -5.12 2.95
CA LEU A 641 -6.47 -6.09 2.19
C LEU A 641 -5.73 -7.43 2.11
N ASP A 642 -6.20 -8.37 1.30
CA ASP A 642 -5.50 -9.64 1.07
C ASP A 642 -4.41 -9.56 -0.02
N ARG A 643 -3.92 -8.35 -0.32
CA ARG A 643 -2.82 -8.07 -1.25
C ARG A 643 -1.68 -7.37 -0.51
N ASP A 644 -0.46 -7.74 -0.85
CA ASP A 644 0.77 -7.14 -0.31
C ASP A 644 1.76 -6.80 -1.45
N PHE A 645 2.77 -5.97 -1.17
CA PHE A 645 3.86 -5.59 -2.07
C PHE A 645 5.21 -5.86 -1.39
N PRO A 646 5.71 -7.10 -1.43
CA PRO A 646 6.47 -7.64 -0.30
C PRO A 646 8.02 -7.70 -0.36
N ALA A 647 8.73 -8.21 0.69
CA ALA A 647 10.21 -8.36 0.81
C ALA A 647 10.80 -9.11 2.09
N TYR A 648 12.15 -9.34 2.19
CA TYR A 648 12.92 -9.69 3.42
C TYR A 648 14.46 -9.41 3.44
N VAL A 649 15.04 -8.77 4.48
CA VAL A 649 16.51 -8.60 4.65
C VAL A 649 17.16 -9.91 5.10
N ALA A 650 18.30 -10.29 4.50
CA ALA A 650 19.03 -11.52 4.86
C ALA A 650 20.47 -11.27 5.32
N LEU A 651 20.82 -11.62 6.56
CA LEU A 651 22.14 -11.44 7.16
C LEU A 651 23.11 -12.61 6.98
N GLY A 652 24.40 -12.29 7.04
CA GLY A 652 25.56 -13.18 6.94
C GLY A 652 25.84 -14.02 8.18
N ASN A 653 25.27 -13.65 9.33
CA ASN A 653 25.13 -14.53 10.48
C ASN A 653 23.91 -15.48 10.36
N GLY A 654 23.22 -15.47 9.21
CA GLY A 654 22.08 -16.35 8.90
C GLY A 654 20.70 -15.82 9.29
N HIS A 655 20.61 -14.71 10.05
CA HIS A 655 19.32 -14.13 10.44
C HIS A 655 18.59 -13.49 9.23
N ARG A 656 17.27 -13.62 9.15
CA ARG A 656 16.43 -13.04 8.10
C ARG A 656 15.24 -12.28 8.71
N TYR A 657 14.86 -11.15 8.13
CA TYR A 657 13.85 -10.22 8.64
C TYR A 657 12.89 -9.79 7.53
N SER A 658 11.61 -10.11 7.66
CA SER A 658 10.61 -9.93 6.61
C SER A 658 9.94 -8.55 6.64
N VAL A 659 9.78 -7.91 5.48
CA VAL A 659 9.50 -6.46 5.28
C VAL A 659 8.74 -6.22 3.94
N GLN A 660 8.47 -4.98 3.44
CA GLN A 660 7.73 -4.74 2.17
C GLN A 660 8.43 -3.83 1.13
N SER A 661 8.28 -4.09 -0.19
CA SER A 661 8.97 -3.42 -1.32
C SER A 661 8.08 -3.12 -2.54
N ILE A 662 8.06 -1.86 -3.02
CA ILE A 662 7.63 -1.54 -4.41
C ILE A 662 8.81 -0.94 -5.18
N TYR A 663 9.55 -1.79 -5.88
CA TYR A 663 10.66 -1.33 -6.71
C TYR A 663 10.55 -1.80 -8.16
N SER A 664 10.58 -0.84 -9.07
CA SER A 664 10.38 -1.04 -10.52
C SER A 664 11.64 -0.92 -11.36
N GLY A 665 12.79 -0.68 -10.73
CA GLY A 665 14.08 -0.72 -11.40
C GLY A 665 14.70 -2.12 -11.37
N LYS A 666 16.03 -2.16 -11.26
CA LYS A 666 16.84 -3.38 -11.36
C LYS A 666 17.35 -3.86 -9.99
N SER A 667 16.97 -5.08 -9.60
CA SER A 667 17.15 -5.68 -8.27
C SER A 667 18.60 -5.80 -7.79
N LEU A 668 18.79 -5.81 -6.47
CA LEU A 668 20.05 -6.19 -5.80
C LEU A 668 20.25 -7.73 -5.85
N PRO A 669 21.43 -8.27 -5.47
CA PRO A 669 21.81 -9.64 -5.78
C PRO A 669 21.65 -10.59 -4.59
N ASP A 670 21.38 -11.86 -4.88
CA ASP A 670 21.11 -12.93 -3.91
C ASP A 670 22.27 -13.27 -2.93
N THR A 671 23.43 -12.63 -3.06
CA THR A 671 24.62 -12.87 -2.20
C THR A 671 24.77 -11.78 -1.12
N PRO A 672 25.04 -12.12 0.16
CA PRO A 672 25.47 -11.21 1.23
C PRO A 672 26.83 -10.50 1.04
N ILE A 673 26.97 -9.24 1.49
CA ILE A 673 27.96 -8.26 0.92
C ILE A 673 28.94 -7.56 1.99
N PRO A 674 29.97 -6.64 1.79
CA PRO A 674 29.26 -5.19 1.02
C PRO A 674 28.51 -4.73 2.37
N PHE A 675 29.00 -4.91 3.68
CA PHE A 675 28.84 -4.45 5.16
C PHE A 675 29.72 -3.40 5.96
N ILE A 676 29.06 -2.39 6.64
CA ILE A 676 29.57 -1.27 7.50
C ILE A 676 28.44 -0.35 8.09
N HIS A 677 28.56 0.21 9.30
CA HIS A 677 27.66 1.29 9.80
C HIS A 677 28.15 2.66 9.32
N ALA A 678 27.26 3.54 8.86
CA ALA A 678 27.63 4.84 8.29
C ALA A 678 28.31 5.83 9.23
N ARG A 679 28.12 5.69 10.56
CA ARG A 679 28.95 6.37 11.57
C ARG A 679 30.43 6.17 11.28
N ASN A 680 30.79 4.94 10.92
CA ASN A 680 32.15 4.48 10.63
C ASN A 680 32.59 4.78 9.19
N ALA A 681 31.82 5.60 8.45
CA ALA A 681 32.05 5.95 7.06
C ALA A 681 31.70 7.42 6.69
N SER A 682 31.32 8.22 7.69
CA SER A 682 31.22 9.67 7.59
C SER A 682 32.57 10.37 7.34
N ARG A 683 32.51 11.61 6.86
CA ARG A 683 33.65 12.48 6.50
C ARG A 683 34.19 13.38 7.62
N LYS A 684 33.48 13.47 8.74
CA LYS A 684 33.79 14.36 9.85
C LYS A 684 33.51 13.65 11.18
N GLU A 685 34.17 14.11 12.24
CA GLU A 685 33.76 13.82 13.61
C GLU A 685 32.71 14.84 14.06
N GLY A 686 31.75 14.41 14.88
CA GLY A 686 30.61 15.23 15.32
C GLY A 686 29.37 14.41 15.65
N ALA A 687 28.23 15.09 15.81
CA ALA A 687 26.93 14.45 15.98
C ALA A 687 26.31 14.04 14.62
N ASN A 688 25.24 13.26 14.67
CA ASN A 688 24.36 12.90 13.53
C ASN A 688 25.04 12.17 12.34
N LEU A 689 26.24 11.62 12.58
CA LEU A 689 26.95 10.72 11.64
C LEU A 689 26.16 9.42 11.34
N ASN A 690 25.20 9.12 12.22
CA ASN A 690 24.24 8.02 12.12
C ASN A 690 22.94 8.41 11.39
N LEU A 691 22.84 9.58 10.74
CA LEU A 691 21.70 9.98 9.90
C LEU A 691 22.07 10.25 8.44
N CYS A 692 23.37 10.21 8.14
CA CYS A 692 23.96 10.16 6.81
C CYS A 692 23.62 11.26 5.76
N LEU A 693 22.91 12.33 6.16
CA LEU A 693 22.60 13.60 5.48
C LEU A 693 23.54 14.07 4.32
N THR A 694 23.06 14.97 3.45
CA THR A 694 23.83 15.56 2.32
C THR A 694 25.29 15.85 2.63
N HIS A 695 26.16 15.27 1.79
CA HIS A 695 27.63 15.35 1.86
C HIS A 695 28.30 14.80 3.15
N SER A 696 27.55 14.26 4.11
CA SER A 696 28.11 13.73 5.37
C SER A 696 28.99 12.49 5.16
N LEU A 697 28.59 11.61 4.24
CA LEU A 697 29.27 10.34 3.97
C LEU A 697 30.40 10.48 2.97
N ASP A 698 31.44 9.64 3.11
CA ASP A 698 32.56 9.65 2.19
C ASP A 698 32.36 8.64 1.05
N PRO A 699 32.27 9.05 -0.24
CA PRO A 699 32.29 8.15 -1.38
C PRO A 699 33.34 7.05 -1.29
N LYS A 700 34.55 7.33 -0.78
CA LYS A 700 35.59 6.30 -0.63
C LYS A 700 35.20 5.16 0.32
N ARG A 701 34.28 5.41 1.25
CA ARG A 701 33.77 4.48 2.27
C ARG A 701 32.36 3.95 1.92
N VAL A 702 31.75 4.38 0.81
CA VAL A 702 30.31 4.21 0.45
C VAL A 702 30.02 3.38 -0.82
N ARG A 703 31.03 2.96 -1.59
CA ARG A 703 30.79 2.46 -2.95
C ARG A 703 30.42 0.96 -3.06
N GLY A 704 29.22 0.63 -3.57
CA GLY A 704 28.72 -0.72 -3.96
C GLY A 704 28.34 -1.68 -2.81
N LYS A 705 27.10 -1.62 -2.29
CA LYS A 705 26.72 -1.88 -0.85
C LYS A 705 25.20 -2.24 -0.63
N ILE A 706 24.60 -2.11 0.60
CA ILE A 706 23.17 -2.04 1.21
C ILE A 706 23.07 -1.27 2.67
N VAL A 707 22.43 -0.09 3.12
CA VAL A 707 22.88 1.07 4.12
C VAL A 707 22.46 1.21 5.64
N TYR A 708 23.33 1.31 6.69
CA TYR A 708 22.94 1.60 8.11
C TYR A 708 23.25 3.01 8.63
N CYS A 709 22.15 3.68 8.95
CA CYS A 709 21.91 4.87 9.72
C CYS A 709 20.57 4.59 10.40
N GLU A 710 20.39 5.18 11.57
CA GLU A 710 19.06 5.23 12.16
C GLU A 710 18.16 6.16 11.33
N TYR A 711 16.85 6.04 11.53
CA TYR A 711 15.91 7.10 11.19
C TYR A 711 16.24 8.41 11.94
N GLY A 712 15.68 9.52 11.43
CA GLY A 712 15.83 10.86 12.00
C GLY A 712 15.53 11.94 10.97
N ASN A 713 15.33 13.17 11.46
CA ASN A 713 14.73 14.42 10.91
C ASN A 713 14.89 14.75 9.40
N THR A 714 14.55 13.80 8.55
CA THR A 714 14.88 13.75 7.13
C THR A 714 13.98 12.65 6.56
N SER A 715 13.16 12.93 5.54
CA SER A 715 12.10 12.01 5.05
C SER A 715 12.69 10.69 4.62
N THR A 716 11.91 9.64 4.37
CA THR A 716 12.49 8.44 3.74
C THR A 716 12.40 8.51 2.21
N ILE A 717 11.64 9.39 1.53
CA ILE A 717 11.56 9.49 0.03
C ILE A 717 12.43 10.54 -0.64
N GLU A 718 13.21 11.27 0.13
CA GLU A 718 14.31 12.09 -0.41
C GLU A 718 15.62 11.33 -0.33
N LYS A 719 15.58 10.23 0.42
CA LYS A 719 16.76 9.53 0.78
C LYS A 719 17.50 8.93 -0.42
N GLU A 720 16.97 8.29 -1.48
CA GLU A 720 17.74 7.61 -2.59
C GLU A 720 19.09 8.13 -3.07
N LEU A 721 19.34 9.42 -3.36
CA LEU A 721 20.46 9.74 -4.28
C LEU A 721 21.73 10.43 -3.74
N VAL A 722 21.93 10.75 -2.45
CA VAL A 722 23.26 11.07 -1.81
C VAL A 722 24.27 9.91 -1.71
N VAL A 723 23.91 8.73 -1.18
CA VAL A 723 24.73 7.50 -1.27
C VAL A 723 24.74 6.97 -2.67
N LYS A 724 23.66 7.09 -3.48
CA LYS A 724 23.83 6.98 -4.95
C LYS A 724 24.97 7.92 -5.35
N SER A 725 24.92 9.19 -4.95
CA SER A 725 25.96 10.25 -5.12
C SER A 725 27.27 10.06 -4.40
N ALA A 726 27.43 8.92 -3.73
CA ALA A 726 28.67 8.46 -3.17
C ALA A 726 28.99 7.01 -3.61
N GLY A 727 28.16 6.40 -4.46
CA GLY A 727 28.35 5.13 -5.17
C GLY A 727 27.56 3.90 -4.73
N GLY A 728 26.43 4.07 -4.04
CA GLY A 728 25.53 3.01 -3.60
C GLY A 728 24.10 3.08 -4.19
N VAL A 729 23.65 1.95 -4.72
CA VAL A 729 22.33 1.60 -5.27
C VAL A 729 21.02 1.66 -4.35
N GLY A 730 20.69 2.75 -3.56
CA GLY A 730 19.62 3.03 -2.46
C GLY A 730 20.02 3.49 -0.94
N MET A 731 19.37 3.08 0.22
CA MET A 731 19.86 2.88 1.66
C MET A 731 19.76 1.48 2.55
N VAL A 732 19.46 1.34 3.91
CA VAL A 732 18.57 0.38 4.78
C VAL A 732 18.13 0.99 6.15
N LEU A 733 16.84 1.03 6.48
CA LEU A 733 16.38 1.68 7.72
C LEU A 733 16.48 0.73 8.89
N GLY A 734 17.22 1.11 9.93
CA GLY A 734 16.81 0.76 11.27
C GLY A 734 15.82 1.81 11.76
N THR A 735 14.62 1.36 12.16
CA THR A 735 13.53 2.15 12.75
C THR A 735 13.93 2.85 14.05
N VAL A 736 13.04 3.62 14.67
CA VAL A 736 13.18 4.05 16.07
C VAL A 736 11.92 3.73 16.87
N GLU A 737 12.08 2.91 17.93
CA GLU A 737 11.02 2.45 18.85
C GLU A 737 9.99 3.54 19.19
N GLY A 738 8.84 3.49 18.50
CA GLY A 738 7.70 4.39 18.69
C GLY A 738 7.40 5.38 17.56
N ASP A 739 8.11 5.36 16.43
CA ASP A 739 7.81 6.21 15.25
C ASP A 739 7.10 5.41 14.12
N PRO A 740 5.79 5.62 13.88
CA PRO A 740 4.97 4.75 13.02
C PRO A 740 4.82 5.22 11.58
N GLU A 741 5.37 6.38 11.21
CA GLU A 741 5.42 6.82 9.80
C GLU A 741 6.42 5.98 8.98
N GLU A 742 7.31 5.25 9.66
CA GLU A 742 8.46 4.57 9.08
C GLU A 742 8.07 3.40 8.16
N GLU A 743 6.99 2.66 8.41
CA GLU A 743 6.62 1.44 7.64
C GLU A 743 5.86 1.69 6.33
N LEU A 744 5.58 2.95 5.98
CA LEU A 744 4.74 3.25 4.82
C LEU A 744 5.51 3.03 3.49
N LEU A 745 4.88 2.27 2.59
CA LEU A 745 5.52 1.74 1.38
C LEU A 745 5.34 2.63 0.13
N GLU A 746 6.35 2.68 -0.76
CA GLU A 746 6.36 3.62 -1.89
C GLU A 746 7.07 3.16 -3.17
N PRO A 747 6.98 3.86 -4.32
CA PRO A 747 7.69 3.49 -5.55
C PRO A 747 9.15 3.99 -5.66
N HIS A 748 10.07 3.11 -5.29
CA HIS A 748 11.50 3.41 -5.10
C HIS A 748 12.29 3.55 -6.42
N PHE A 749 13.34 4.37 -6.49
CA PHE A 749 14.36 4.44 -7.56
C PHE A 749 15.44 3.36 -7.45
N LEU A 750 15.53 2.66 -6.31
CA LEU A 750 16.50 1.63 -5.93
C LEU A 750 15.72 0.52 -5.15
N PRO A 751 16.21 -0.73 -4.94
CA PRO A 751 15.45 -1.76 -4.18
C PRO A 751 15.05 -1.27 -2.77
N THR A 752 14.09 -1.82 -2.00
CA THR A 752 13.66 -1.21 -0.69
C THR A 752 12.74 -2.08 0.20
N ALA A 753 12.83 -2.04 1.54
CA ALA A 753 11.85 -2.48 2.57
C ALA A 753 12.30 -2.29 4.08
N ILE A 754 11.58 -1.56 4.96
CA ILE A 754 11.99 -1.11 6.34
C ILE A 754 12.18 -2.29 7.31
N VAL A 755 13.24 -2.34 8.14
CA VAL A 755 13.39 -3.34 9.21
C VAL A 755 13.11 -2.81 10.63
N ASP A 756 12.26 -3.52 11.37
CA ASP A 756 11.80 -3.20 12.74
C ASP A 756 12.92 -3.09 13.80
N ASP A 757 12.61 -2.58 15.00
CA ASP A 757 13.61 -2.37 16.07
C ASP A 757 14.29 -3.66 16.53
N LYS A 758 13.61 -4.80 16.48
CA LYS A 758 14.19 -6.08 16.89
C LYS A 758 15.21 -6.55 15.85
N ALA A 759 14.89 -6.39 14.57
CA ALA A 759 15.81 -6.58 13.46
C ALA A 759 16.98 -5.60 13.57
N LYS A 760 16.72 -4.29 13.71
CA LYS A 760 17.73 -3.24 13.88
C LYS A 760 18.69 -3.53 15.05
N ASN A 761 18.20 -3.97 16.20
CA ASN A 761 19.03 -4.18 17.37
C ASN A 761 19.99 -5.37 17.15
N SER A 762 19.50 -6.51 16.67
CA SER A 762 20.36 -7.63 16.26
C SER A 762 21.33 -7.27 15.12
N ILE A 763 20.92 -6.35 14.25
CA ILE A 763 21.74 -5.80 13.18
C ILE A 763 22.83 -4.86 13.69
N GLN A 764 22.55 -4.00 14.67
CA GLN A 764 23.51 -3.08 15.29
C GLN A 764 24.51 -3.84 16.18
N GLU A 765 24.07 -4.92 16.82
CA GLU A 765 24.92 -5.90 17.49
C GLU A 765 25.84 -6.62 16.48
N TYR A 766 25.29 -7.12 15.37
CA TYR A 766 26.09 -7.73 14.29
C TYR A 766 27.09 -6.74 13.67
N LEU A 767 26.68 -5.49 13.46
CA LEU A 767 27.48 -4.35 12.98
C LEU A 767 28.73 -4.02 13.80
N SER A 768 28.71 -4.38 15.08
CA SER A 768 29.72 -3.99 16.07
C SER A 768 30.52 -5.16 16.61
N SER A 769 29.95 -6.37 16.62
CA SER A 769 30.63 -7.62 16.98
C SER A 769 31.43 -8.22 15.82
N GLU A 770 30.93 -8.15 14.59
CA GLU A 770 31.61 -8.66 13.40
C GLU A 770 32.41 -7.53 12.71
N PRO A 771 33.75 -7.59 12.56
CA PRO A 771 34.50 -6.47 12.00
C PRO A 771 34.30 -6.24 10.49
N LYS A 772 33.72 -7.24 9.81
CA LYS A 772 33.14 -7.26 8.46
C LYS A 772 31.83 -8.06 8.53
N PRO A 773 30.70 -7.45 8.89
CA PRO A 773 29.46 -8.18 8.79
C PRO A 773 29.15 -8.43 7.28
N VAL A 774 28.10 -9.16 6.89
CA VAL A 774 27.60 -9.30 5.50
C VAL A 774 26.08 -9.52 5.44
N ALA A 775 25.35 -9.15 4.37
CA ALA A 775 23.87 -9.36 4.24
C ALA A 775 23.30 -8.94 2.84
N THR A 776 22.05 -9.25 2.41
CA THR A 776 21.48 -8.85 1.10
C THR A 776 19.93 -8.73 0.93
N ILE A 777 19.47 -8.35 -0.28
CA ILE A 777 18.14 -7.81 -0.68
C ILE A 777 17.69 -8.11 -2.15
N VAL A 778 16.45 -8.58 -2.37
CA VAL A 778 15.77 -8.93 -3.67
C VAL A 778 14.23 -8.70 -3.58
N SER A 779 13.63 -7.76 -4.35
CA SER A 779 12.23 -7.30 -4.15
C SER A 779 11.18 -8.39 -4.37
N GLU A 780 10.03 -8.35 -3.66
CA GLU A 780 9.01 -9.39 -3.71
C GLU A 780 7.62 -9.00 -4.30
N GLY A 781 7.50 -7.98 -5.16
CA GLY A 781 6.44 -8.01 -6.21
C GLY A 781 4.98 -7.77 -5.78
N THR A 782 4.03 -8.69 -6.07
CA THR A 782 2.59 -8.51 -5.73
C THR A 782 1.85 -9.83 -5.49
N LYS A 783 1.72 -10.26 -4.23
CA LYS A 783 0.85 -11.40 -3.86
C LYS A 783 -0.60 -10.99 -3.60
N VAL A 784 -1.53 -11.93 -3.82
CA VAL A 784 -2.93 -11.85 -3.39
C VAL A 784 -3.35 -13.12 -2.65
N GLY A 785 -4.34 -13.02 -1.76
CA GLY A 785 -4.79 -14.10 -0.87
C GLY A 785 -4.04 -14.20 0.47
N VAL A 786 -3.25 -13.17 0.82
CA VAL A 786 -2.43 -13.08 2.04
C VAL A 786 -3.29 -13.24 3.30
N LYS A 787 -2.77 -13.96 4.31
CA LYS A 787 -3.47 -14.27 5.57
C LYS A 787 -2.51 -14.16 6.77
N PRO A 788 -2.98 -13.71 7.95
CA PRO A 788 -4.35 -13.23 8.22
C PRO A 788 -4.64 -11.91 7.49
N SER A 789 -5.89 -11.71 7.07
CA SER A 789 -6.32 -10.47 6.41
C SER A 789 -7.82 -10.27 6.63
N PRO A 790 -8.30 -9.04 6.91
CA PRO A 790 -7.53 -7.81 7.12
C PRO A 790 -6.76 -7.83 8.46
N ILE A 791 -5.71 -7.02 8.56
CA ILE A 791 -5.00 -6.64 9.79
C ILE A 791 -5.25 -5.14 10.00
N VAL A 792 -5.29 -4.65 11.24
CA VAL A 792 -5.30 -3.19 11.51
C VAL A 792 -3.90 -2.65 11.28
N ALA A 793 -3.77 -1.63 10.43
CA ALA A 793 -2.47 -1.05 10.12
C ALA A 793 -1.84 -0.41 11.37
N GLU A 794 -0.52 -0.53 11.56
CA GLU A 794 0.17 0.05 12.72
C GLU A 794 -0.17 1.54 12.89
N PHE A 795 0.15 2.33 11.86
CA PHE A 795 -0.07 3.78 11.80
C PHE A 795 -1.51 4.24 12.04
N SER A 796 -2.54 3.38 11.86
CA SER A 796 -3.94 3.83 11.93
C SER A 796 -4.28 4.36 13.32
N SER A 797 -4.63 5.65 13.47
CA SER A 797 -4.82 6.27 14.79
C SER A 797 -5.89 5.61 15.65
N ARG A 798 -5.56 5.45 16.94
CA ARG A 798 -6.29 4.63 17.92
C ARG A 798 -7.11 5.46 18.90
N GLY A 799 -8.26 4.91 19.30
CA GLY A 799 -9.00 5.39 20.46
C GLY A 799 -8.29 5.13 21.80
N PRO A 800 -8.87 5.58 22.94
CA PRO A 800 -10.15 6.28 23.06
C PRO A 800 -10.13 7.72 22.54
N ASN A 801 -11.32 8.29 22.29
CA ASN A 801 -11.49 9.73 22.13
C ASN A 801 -11.11 10.43 23.46
N LEU A 802 -10.05 11.25 23.45
CA LEU A 802 -9.58 11.99 24.64
C LEU A 802 -10.53 13.13 25.04
N ILE A 803 -11.20 13.76 24.08
CA ILE A 803 -12.10 14.88 24.36
C ILE A 803 -13.34 14.37 25.09
N ARG A 804 -14.01 13.31 24.59
CA ARG A 804 -15.15 12.66 25.26
C ARG A 804 -15.12 11.15 25.05
N SER A 805 -14.51 10.45 25.99
CA SER A 805 -14.32 9.00 25.92
C SER A 805 -15.62 8.19 26.02
N GLU A 806 -16.78 8.79 26.28
CA GLU A 806 -18.10 8.16 26.13
C GLU A 806 -18.49 7.89 24.66
N VAL A 807 -17.77 8.47 23.69
CA VAL A 807 -17.88 8.18 22.25
C VAL A 807 -16.66 7.37 21.80
N LEU A 808 -16.92 6.17 21.29
CA LEU A 808 -15.90 5.27 20.77
C LEU A 808 -15.46 5.71 19.37
N LYS A 809 -14.15 5.79 19.14
CA LYS A 809 -13.51 6.05 17.84
C LYS A 809 -12.26 5.14 17.68
N PRO A 810 -11.81 4.81 16.46
CA PRO A 810 -12.47 5.07 15.18
C PRO A 810 -13.83 4.35 15.08
N ASP A 811 -14.64 4.66 14.07
CA ASP A 811 -15.97 4.03 13.91
C ASP A 811 -15.85 2.64 13.26
N ILE A 812 -14.96 2.51 12.28
CA ILE A 812 -14.81 1.35 11.41
C ILE A 812 -13.42 1.36 10.77
N ILE A 813 -12.94 0.23 10.25
CA ILE A 813 -11.78 0.20 9.36
C ILE A 813 -12.13 -0.29 7.95
N ALA A 814 -11.33 0.12 6.96
CA ALA A 814 -11.44 -0.27 5.56
C ALA A 814 -10.04 -0.37 4.93
N PRO A 815 -9.90 -0.91 3.69
CA PRO A 815 -8.62 -1.03 3.03
C PRO A 815 -7.93 0.34 2.88
N GLY A 816 -6.84 0.54 3.62
CA GLY A 816 -6.05 1.78 3.64
C GLY A 816 -4.57 1.56 3.38
N VAL A 817 -4.07 0.32 3.49
CA VAL A 817 -2.67 -0.02 3.19
C VAL A 817 -2.56 -0.48 1.74
N ASN A 818 -1.52 -0.06 1.04
CA ASN A 818 -1.09 -0.58 -0.25
C ASN A 818 -2.17 -0.47 -1.33
N ILE A 819 -2.75 0.72 -1.51
CA ILE A 819 -3.93 0.97 -2.36
C ILE A 819 -3.53 1.57 -3.72
N LEU A 820 -3.96 0.92 -4.81
CA LEU A 820 -3.76 1.38 -6.19
C LEU A 820 -4.91 2.29 -6.64
N ALA A 821 -4.62 3.53 -7.02
CA ALA A 821 -5.59 4.43 -7.65
C ALA A 821 -4.90 5.46 -8.57
N ALA A 822 -5.66 6.35 -9.22
CA ALA A 822 -5.14 7.28 -10.22
C ALA A 822 -4.16 8.31 -9.62
N TRP A 823 -3.21 8.78 -10.43
CA TRP A 823 -2.22 9.77 -10.00
C TRP A 823 -2.15 10.99 -10.94
N SER A 824 -1.56 12.07 -10.46
CA SER A 824 -1.29 13.27 -11.26
C SER A 824 0.02 13.11 -12.03
N ARG A 825 0.01 13.39 -13.34
CA ARG A 825 1.21 13.32 -14.21
C ARG A 825 1.89 14.67 -14.40
N ILE A 826 1.77 15.53 -13.40
CA ILE A 826 2.41 16.86 -13.36
C ILE A 826 3.84 16.82 -12.80
N LYS A 827 4.19 15.76 -12.07
CA LYS A 827 5.50 15.44 -11.50
C LYS A 827 5.81 13.96 -11.71
N GLY A 828 7.08 13.58 -11.63
CA GLY A 828 7.46 12.18 -11.45
C GLY A 828 7.01 11.66 -10.08
N LEU A 829 7.07 10.34 -9.93
CA LEU A 829 6.32 9.62 -8.91
C LEU A 829 6.67 9.98 -7.46
N THR A 830 7.95 10.24 -7.18
CA THR A 830 8.40 10.64 -5.82
C THR A 830 8.36 12.15 -5.57
N GLY A 831 7.67 12.93 -6.43
CA GLY A 831 7.49 14.38 -6.29
C GLY A 831 8.74 15.25 -6.49
N LEU A 832 9.93 14.64 -6.63
CA LEU A 832 11.22 15.28 -6.91
C LEU A 832 11.31 15.70 -8.38
N ASP A 833 12.02 16.81 -8.64
CA ASP A 833 12.20 17.36 -10.00
C ASP A 833 12.98 16.42 -10.94
N GLU A 834 13.60 15.39 -10.38
CA GLU A 834 14.51 14.47 -11.07
C GLU A 834 14.03 13.00 -11.01
N ASP A 835 12.75 12.80 -10.65
CA ASP A 835 11.98 11.63 -11.05
C ASP A 835 11.34 11.89 -12.43
N ASP A 836 11.69 11.10 -13.44
CA ASP A 836 11.08 11.16 -14.78
C ASP A 836 9.97 10.11 -14.98
N ARG A 837 9.62 9.35 -13.94
CA ARG A 837 8.63 8.25 -13.98
C ARG A 837 7.20 8.76 -13.80
N TYR A 838 6.67 9.43 -14.83
CA TYR A 838 5.27 9.89 -14.86
C TYR A 838 4.27 8.74 -15.10
N VAL A 839 3.57 8.30 -14.06
CA VAL A 839 2.60 7.18 -14.08
C VAL A 839 1.13 7.65 -14.03
N ASP A 840 0.22 6.91 -14.67
CA ASP A 840 -1.23 7.20 -14.64
C ASP A 840 -1.90 6.78 -13.31
N PHE A 841 -1.24 5.92 -12.53
CA PHE A 841 -1.70 5.35 -11.26
C PHE A 841 -0.54 5.26 -10.26
N ASN A 842 -0.84 5.38 -8.96
CA ASN A 842 0.11 5.21 -7.86
C ASN A 842 -0.42 4.26 -6.78
N ILE A 843 0.48 3.70 -5.98
CA ILE A 843 0.21 2.95 -4.77
C ILE A 843 0.66 3.79 -3.58
N ILE A 844 -0.26 4.08 -2.66
CA ILE A 844 0.04 4.73 -1.37
C ILE A 844 -0.79 4.09 -0.24
N SER A 845 -0.37 4.39 0.99
CA SER A 845 -0.92 3.87 2.24
C SER A 845 -1.35 5.00 3.17
N GLY A 846 -2.47 4.83 3.86
CA GLY A 846 -2.96 5.78 4.86
C GLY A 846 -4.44 5.61 5.20
N THR A 847 -4.87 6.19 6.32
CA THR A 847 -6.31 6.35 6.60
C THR A 847 -7.01 7.24 5.57
N SER A 848 -6.25 8.11 4.89
CA SER A 848 -6.62 8.84 3.68
C SER A 848 -7.07 7.96 2.50
N MET A 849 -6.68 6.69 2.43
CA MET A 849 -7.11 5.74 1.40
C MET A 849 -8.27 4.86 1.90
N ALA A 850 -8.38 4.64 3.21
CA ALA A 850 -9.53 3.95 3.82
C ALA A 850 -10.80 4.82 3.80
N CYS A 851 -10.67 6.14 4.03
CA CYS A 851 -11.74 7.12 3.92
C CYS A 851 -12.52 7.04 2.58
N PRO A 852 -11.90 7.18 1.39
CA PRO A 852 -12.60 7.11 0.11
C PRO A 852 -13.18 5.73 -0.21
N HIS A 853 -12.61 4.62 0.27
CA HIS A 853 -13.28 3.31 0.19
C HIS A 853 -14.64 3.37 0.88
N VAL A 854 -14.71 3.88 2.12
CA VAL A 854 -15.97 4.05 2.84
C VAL A 854 -16.87 5.08 2.14
N SER A 855 -16.37 6.21 1.65
CA SER A 855 -17.17 7.19 0.88
C SER A 855 -17.83 6.57 -0.35
N GLY A 856 -17.13 5.71 -1.08
CA GLY A 856 -17.70 4.96 -2.21
C GLY A 856 -18.72 3.91 -1.78
N ILE A 857 -18.52 3.23 -0.65
CA ILE A 857 -19.50 2.28 -0.09
C ILE A 857 -20.76 3.03 0.41
N VAL A 858 -20.59 4.19 1.04
CA VAL A 858 -21.69 5.11 1.40
C VAL A 858 -22.46 5.51 0.15
N ALA A 859 -21.80 5.71 -1.01
CA ALA A 859 -22.48 6.02 -2.26
C ALA A 859 -23.31 4.86 -2.82
N LEU A 860 -22.85 3.61 -2.68
CA LEU A 860 -23.67 2.43 -3.01
C LEU A 860 -24.89 2.32 -2.07
N ILE A 861 -24.69 2.48 -0.75
CA ILE A 861 -25.78 2.44 0.24
C ILE A 861 -26.78 3.59 -0.01
N LYS A 862 -26.31 4.80 -0.32
CA LYS A 862 -27.16 5.97 -0.62
C LYS A 862 -27.88 5.85 -1.97
N SER A 863 -27.30 5.15 -2.94
CA SER A 863 -27.97 4.81 -4.21
C SER A 863 -29.09 3.80 -3.98
N ALA A 864 -28.88 2.78 -3.13
CA ALA A 864 -29.89 1.79 -2.76
C ALA A 864 -30.96 2.34 -1.80
N HIS A 865 -30.58 3.26 -0.90
CA HIS A 865 -31.45 3.84 0.13
C HIS A 865 -31.39 5.39 0.14
N PRO A 866 -31.92 6.09 -0.88
CA PRO A 866 -31.80 7.55 -1.00
C PRO A 866 -32.33 8.33 0.20
N ASN A 867 -33.37 7.81 0.87
CA ASN A 867 -34.04 8.47 1.99
C ASN A 867 -33.38 8.22 3.37
N TRP A 868 -32.31 7.43 3.46
CA TRP A 868 -31.64 7.21 4.75
C TRP A 868 -30.87 8.45 5.22
N SER A 869 -30.93 8.68 6.54
CA SER A 869 -30.13 9.69 7.22
C SER A 869 -28.64 9.30 7.23
N PRO A 870 -27.71 10.27 7.32
CA PRO A 870 -26.29 9.97 7.52
C PRO A 870 -26.02 9.04 8.72
N ALA A 871 -26.82 9.17 9.78
CA ALA A 871 -26.72 8.32 10.96
C ALA A 871 -27.18 6.88 10.71
N ALA A 872 -28.26 6.67 9.94
CA ALA A 872 -28.69 5.33 9.53
C ALA A 872 -27.64 4.65 8.66
N ILE A 873 -27.00 5.37 7.74
CA ILE A 873 -25.93 4.82 6.87
C ILE A 873 -24.68 4.47 7.68
N ARG A 874 -24.22 5.37 8.59
CA ARG A 874 -23.13 5.05 9.53
C ARG A 874 -23.48 3.83 10.38
N SER A 875 -24.72 3.76 10.88
CA SER A 875 -25.17 2.60 11.64
C SER A 875 -25.11 1.32 10.83
N ALA A 876 -25.55 1.32 9.57
CA ALA A 876 -25.54 0.13 8.72
C ALA A 876 -24.12 -0.40 8.48
N LEU A 877 -23.18 0.51 8.18
CA LEU A 877 -21.75 0.20 8.06
C LEU A 877 -21.18 -0.42 9.33
N MET A 878 -21.42 0.21 10.49
CA MET A 878 -20.87 -0.25 11.77
C MET A 878 -21.52 -1.53 12.26
N THR A 879 -22.84 -1.69 12.16
CA THR A 879 -23.53 -2.84 12.76
C THR A 879 -23.38 -4.14 11.98
N THR A 880 -22.90 -4.06 10.74
CA THR A 880 -22.60 -5.22 9.88
C THR A 880 -21.10 -5.46 9.66
N ALA A 881 -20.24 -4.62 10.27
CA ALA A 881 -18.80 -4.78 10.25
C ALA A 881 -18.36 -6.06 11.00
N TYR A 882 -17.30 -6.70 10.51
CA TYR A 882 -16.75 -7.92 11.12
C TYR A 882 -15.45 -7.60 11.88
N SER A 883 -15.32 -8.08 13.13
CA SER A 883 -14.09 -7.95 13.91
C SER A 883 -13.43 -9.29 14.22
N THR A 884 -13.74 -10.32 13.43
CA THR A 884 -13.22 -11.69 13.54
C THR A 884 -13.05 -12.31 12.16
N TYR A 885 -12.02 -13.13 11.98
CA TYR A 885 -11.87 -13.99 10.82
C TYR A 885 -12.91 -15.13 10.82
N THR A 886 -13.02 -15.86 9.71
CA THR A 886 -13.93 -17.02 9.56
C THR A 886 -13.67 -18.17 10.54
N ASN A 887 -12.49 -18.22 11.18
CA ASN A 887 -12.14 -19.17 12.23
C ASN A 887 -12.51 -18.69 13.65
N GLY A 888 -13.22 -17.56 13.80
CA GLY A 888 -13.67 -17.00 15.07
C GLY A 888 -12.61 -16.24 15.87
N LYS A 889 -11.34 -16.24 15.46
CA LYS A 889 -10.30 -15.38 16.06
C LYS A 889 -10.59 -13.92 15.69
N LYS A 890 -10.32 -12.99 16.62
CA LYS A 890 -10.34 -11.53 16.36
C LYS A 890 -9.37 -11.15 15.23
N LEU A 891 -9.64 -10.01 14.57
CA LEU A 891 -8.65 -9.40 13.69
C LEU A 891 -7.35 -9.10 14.46
N VAL A 892 -6.20 -9.23 13.81
CA VAL A 892 -4.90 -8.84 14.37
C VAL A 892 -4.72 -7.33 14.26
N ASP A 893 -4.13 -6.75 15.29
CA ASP A 893 -3.53 -5.42 15.28
C ASP A 893 -2.01 -5.56 15.10
N GLU A 894 -1.48 -4.88 14.08
CA GLU A 894 -0.07 -4.92 13.64
C GLU A 894 0.87 -4.40 14.74
N GLY A 895 0.77 -3.12 15.09
CA GLY A 895 1.63 -2.44 16.07
C GLY A 895 1.46 -2.81 17.54
N THR A 896 0.62 -3.81 17.85
CA THR A 896 0.72 -4.51 19.14
C THR A 896 0.93 -6.01 19.01
N ASN A 897 0.91 -6.55 17.77
CA ASN A 897 0.93 -7.96 17.39
C ASN A 897 -0.01 -8.84 18.25
N LYS A 898 -1.24 -8.34 18.45
CA LYS A 898 -2.24 -8.93 19.35
C LYS A 898 -3.62 -8.95 18.69
N SER A 899 -4.58 -9.55 19.39
CA SER A 899 -5.99 -9.43 19.01
C SER A 899 -6.46 -8.00 19.17
N SER A 900 -6.88 -7.37 18.08
CA SER A 900 -7.41 -6.02 18.03
C SER A 900 -8.57 -5.77 18.99
N THR A 901 -8.69 -4.52 19.41
CA THR A 901 -9.74 -3.99 20.28
C THR A 901 -10.65 -3.04 19.51
N PRO A 902 -11.85 -2.75 20.04
CA PRO A 902 -12.68 -1.65 19.56
C PRO A 902 -12.02 -0.27 19.47
N PHE A 903 -10.87 -0.01 20.11
CA PHE A 903 -10.12 1.24 19.89
C PHE A 903 -9.22 1.22 18.64
N ASP A 904 -9.06 0.05 18.02
CA ASP A 904 -8.26 -0.14 16.80
C ASP A 904 -9.18 -0.35 15.58
N VAL A 905 -10.19 -1.24 15.70
CA VAL A 905 -11.12 -1.56 14.60
C VAL A 905 -12.44 -0.77 14.62
N GLY A 906 -12.73 -0.02 15.69
CA GLY A 906 -14.07 0.51 15.92
C GLY A 906 -15.09 -0.62 16.09
N ALA A 907 -16.03 -0.73 15.15
CA ALA A 907 -16.96 -1.86 15.06
C ALA A 907 -16.36 -3.12 14.39
N GLY A 908 -15.33 -2.95 13.56
CA GLY A 908 -14.76 -4.00 12.72
C GLY A 908 -14.32 -3.47 11.36
N HIS A 909 -13.90 -4.38 10.47
CA HIS A 909 -13.70 -4.06 9.07
C HIS A 909 -15.03 -4.03 8.31
N VAL A 910 -15.16 -3.09 7.36
CA VAL A 910 -16.37 -2.86 6.58
C VAL A 910 -16.80 -4.09 5.76
N ASN A 911 -18.12 -4.32 5.70
CA ASN A 911 -18.78 -5.33 4.89
C ASN A 911 -19.89 -4.68 4.03
N PRO A 912 -19.58 -4.24 2.80
CA PRO A 912 -20.53 -3.53 1.93
C PRO A 912 -21.80 -4.32 1.62
N VAL A 913 -21.66 -5.63 1.38
CA VAL A 913 -22.77 -6.52 1.00
C VAL A 913 -23.81 -6.63 2.12
N ALA A 914 -23.35 -6.77 3.37
CA ALA A 914 -24.24 -6.80 4.53
C ALA A 914 -24.80 -5.41 4.88
N ALA A 915 -24.00 -4.34 4.72
CA ALA A 915 -24.42 -2.96 5.02
C ALA A 915 -25.57 -2.43 4.14
N LEU A 916 -25.85 -3.07 2.99
CA LEU A 916 -27.06 -2.80 2.20
C LEU A 916 -28.35 -3.27 2.88
N ASN A 917 -28.29 -4.30 3.74
CA ASN A 917 -29.46 -4.91 4.39
C ASN A 917 -29.17 -5.23 5.88
N PRO A 918 -28.89 -4.22 6.72
CA PRO A 918 -28.52 -4.43 8.13
C PRO A 918 -29.69 -4.93 9.00
N GLY A 919 -30.92 -4.81 8.51
CA GLY A 919 -32.13 -5.12 9.27
C GLY A 919 -32.51 -4.01 10.27
N LEU A 920 -31.65 -3.67 11.23
CA LEU A 920 -31.89 -2.58 12.18
C LEU A 920 -30.79 -1.52 12.16
N VAL A 921 -31.16 -0.25 12.40
CA VAL A 921 -30.22 0.88 12.50
C VAL A 921 -30.44 1.76 13.73
N TYR A 922 -29.35 2.30 14.28
CA TYR A 922 -29.32 3.35 15.29
C TYR A 922 -29.37 4.73 14.63
N ASP A 923 -30.58 5.16 14.30
CA ASP A 923 -30.86 6.48 13.69
C ASP A 923 -30.76 7.63 14.71
N LEU A 924 -30.39 8.83 14.25
CA LEU A 924 -30.16 10.03 15.06
C LEU A 924 -30.71 11.28 14.37
N LYS A 925 -31.20 12.23 15.17
CA LYS A 925 -31.67 13.56 14.76
C LYS A 925 -30.69 14.65 15.21
N MET A 926 -30.80 15.84 14.62
CA MET A 926 -30.02 17.02 15.06
C MET A 926 -30.27 17.39 16.53
N SER A 927 -31.44 17.08 17.08
CA SER A 927 -31.73 17.19 18.52
C SER A 927 -30.79 16.36 19.39
N ASP A 928 -30.38 15.18 18.92
CA ASP A 928 -29.64 14.22 19.72
C ASP A 928 -28.15 14.64 19.83
N TYR A 929 -27.64 15.33 18.79
CA TYR A 929 -26.35 16.00 18.84
C TYR A 929 -26.38 17.28 19.71
N LEU A 930 -27.46 18.06 19.68
CA LEU A 930 -27.64 19.22 20.57
C LEU A 930 -27.73 18.79 22.04
N ASP A 931 -28.48 17.73 22.34
CA ASP A 931 -28.59 17.14 23.67
C ASP A 931 -27.24 16.54 24.13
N PHE A 932 -26.41 16.02 23.21
CA PHE A 932 -25.02 15.64 23.48
C PHE A 932 -24.14 16.87 23.78
N LEU A 933 -24.22 17.95 23.01
CA LEU A 933 -23.48 19.20 23.26
C LEU A 933 -23.82 19.79 24.66
N CYS A 934 -25.07 19.65 25.09
CA CYS A 934 -25.48 19.95 26.47
C CYS A 934 -24.91 18.96 27.50
N ALA A 935 -24.92 17.65 27.22
CA ALA A 935 -24.37 16.63 28.11
C ALA A 935 -22.88 16.82 28.40
N ILE A 936 -22.12 17.30 27.41
CA ILE A 936 -20.69 17.59 27.53
C ILE A 936 -20.38 18.94 28.20
N LYS A 937 -21.42 19.65 28.68
CA LYS A 937 -21.37 20.94 29.38
C LYS A 937 -20.78 22.10 28.57
N TYR A 938 -21.01 22.15 27.27
CA TYR A 938 -20.69 23.37 26.50
C TYR A 938 -21.68 24.48 26.89
N SER A 939 -21.19 25.71 27.05
CA SER A 939 -22.02 26.89 27.31
C SER A 939 -22.77 27.31 26.04
N SER A 940 -23.86 28.09 26.16
CA SER A 940 -24.64 28.54 25.00
C SER A 940 -23.77 29.14 23.89
N ARG A 941 -22.74 29.93 24.25
CA ARG A 941 -21.79 30.54 23.30
C ARG A 941 -20.94 29.50 22.56
N ARG A 942 -20.44 28.47 23.25
CA ARG A 942 -19.67 27.36 22.65
C ARG A 942 -20.55 26.48 21.76
N ILE A 943 -21.80 26.27 22.13
CA ILE A 943 -22.77 25.57 21.27
C ILE A 943 -23.09 26.42 20.03
N GLU A 944 -23.33 27.72 20.20
CA GLU A 944 -23.61 28.68 19.12
C GLU A 944 -22.49 28.75 18.08
N THR A 945 -21.22 28.62 18.48
CA THR A 945 -20.08 28.44 17.55
C THR A 945 -20.25 27.21 16.64
N VAL A 946 -20.62 26.05 17.20
CA VAL A 946 -20.76 24.79 16.43
C VAL A 946 -22.01 24.79 15.55
N VAL A 947 -23.13 25.31 16.05
CA VAL A 947 -24.46 25.12 15.40
C VAL A 947 -24.99 26.37 14.69
N LYS A 948 -24.22 27.48 14.68
CA LYS A 948 -24.55 28.78 14.05
C LYS A 948 -25.79 29.50 14.57
N ARG A 949 -26.43 28.99 15.63
CA ARG A 949 -27.68 29.55 16.18
C ARG A 949 -27.67 29.54 17.70
N LYS A 950 -28.32 30.54 18.30
CA LYS A 950 -28.57 30.62 19.74
C LYS A 950 -29.29 29.37 20.22
N PHE A 951 -28.60 28.56 21.01
CA PHE A 951 -29.16 27.37 21.64
C PHE A 951 -28.90 27.39 23.14
N HIS A 952 -29.90 26.98 23.92
CA HIS A 952 -29.85 26.99 25.38
C HIS A 952 -30.27 25.62 25.90
N CYS A 953 -29.38 24.98 26.65
CA CYS A 953 -29.67 23.74 27.36
C CYS A 953 -30.76 23.99 28.40
N LYS A 954 -31.84 23.20 28.34
CA LYS A 954 -33.00 23.34 29.24
C LYS A 954 -32.57 22.90 30.64
N ALA A 955 -32.60 23.80 31.63
CA ALA A 955 -32.08 23.53 32.97
C ALA A 955 -32.71 22.31 33.69
N HIS A 956 -33.94 21.93 33.31
CA HIS A 956 -34.65 20.78 33.86
C HIS A 956 -34.42 19.45 33.09
N ASN A 957 -33.72 19.46 31.96
CA ASN A 957 -33.42 18.25 31.19
C ASN A 957 -32.18 17.54 31.74
N HIS A 958 -32.29 16.23 32.00
CA HIS A 958 -31.12 15.39 32.34
C HIS A 958 -30.38 14.94 31.08
N TYR A 959 -29.46 15.77 30.60
CA TYR A 959 -28.54 15.42 29.51
C TYR A 959 -27.50 14.36 29.95
N SER A 960 -27.15 13.44 29.05
CA SER A 960 -26.08 12.45 29.27
C SER A 960 -25.48 12.01 27.94
N ALA A 961 -24.15 11.92 27.85
CA ALA A 961 -23.48 11.38 26.66
C ALA A 961 -23.88 9.91 26.41
N THR A 962 -24.23 9.16 27.46
CA THR A 962 -24.72 7.77 27.34
C THR A 962 -26.08 7.66 26.64
N HIS A 963 -26.82 8.76 26.48
CA HIS A 963 -28.10 8.82 25.75
C HIS A 963 -27.94 9.02 24.24
N LEU A 964 -26.76 9.44 23.75
CA LEU A 964 -26.51 9.53 22.30
C LEU A 964 -26.74 8.15 21.68
N ASN A 965 -27.64 8.06 20.71
CA ASN A 965 -28.05 6.81 20.06
C ASN A 965 -27.00 6.28 19.07
N TYR A 966 -25.77 6.09 19.56
CA TYR A 966 -24.62 5.68 18.76
C TYR A 966 -24.58 4.14 18.61
N PRO A 967 -24.17 3.59 17.45
CA PRO A 967 -24.09 2.14 17.21
C PRO A 967 -23.01 1.39 18.03
N SER A 968 -22.31 2.07 18.94
CA SER A 968 -21.37 1.50 19.90
C SER A 968 -21.62 2.01 21.33
N PHE A 969 -20.93 1.41 22.29
CA PHE A 969 -20.95 1.80 23.70
C PHE A 969 -19.52 2.06 24.17
N SER A 970 -19.26 3.22 24.78
CA SER A 970 -18.07 3.43 25.59
C SER A 970 -18.48 3.86 27.00
N VAL A 971 -17.97 3.15 28.01
CA VAL A 971 -18.49 3.15 29.38
C VAL A 971 -17.40 3.57 30.35
N VAL A 972 -17.52 4.73 30.98
CA VAL A 972 -16.46 5.30 31.83
C VAL A 972 -16.81 5.16 33.32
N PHE A 973 -15.91 4.55 34.09
CA PHE A 973 -16.03 4.39 35.55
C PHE A 973 -15.04 5.30 36.32
N ASN A 974 -15.34 6.60 36.40
CA ASN A 974 -14.49 7.64 37.04
C ASN A 974 -14.25 7.38 38.54
N GLN A 975 -13.07 6.93 38.97
CA GLN A 975 -12.77 6.65 40.39
C GLN A 975 -13.01 7.89 41.28
N THR A 976 -13.80 7.70 42.33
CA THR A 976 -14.06 8.72 43.36
C THR A 976 -13.55 8.20 44.71
N SER A 977 -12.50 8.82 45.23
CA SER A 977 -11.89 8.52 46.52
C SER A 977 -12.96 8.38 47.63
N GLY A 978 -12.85 7.33 48.44
CA GLY A 978 -13.75 7.06 49.57
C GLY A 978 -15.02 6.22 49.26
N ARG A 979 -15.50 6.14 48.01
CA ARG A 979 -16.73 5.36 47.70
C ARG A 979 -16.45 3.88 47.45
N LYS A 980 -16.41 3.08 48.53
CA LYS A 980 -16.42 1.61 48.49
C LYS A 980 -17.82 1.08 48.12
N GLY A 981 -18.06 0.78 46.84
CA GLY A 981 -19.34 0.19 46.40
C GLY A 981 -19.38 -0.16 44.92
N ALA A 982 -20.30 -1.07 44.55
CA ALA A 982 -20.56 -1.44 43.16
C ALA A 982 -21.10 -0.25 42.36
N ARG A 983 -20.62 -0.07 41.13
CA ARG A 983 -20.87 1.13 40.32
C ARG A 983 -21.68 0.76 39.09
N VAL A 984 -22.71 1.54 38.79
CA VAL A 984 -23.67 1.24 37.72
C VAL A 984 -23.72 2.39 36.71
N VAL A 985 -23.54 2.07 35.43
CA VAL A 985 -23.74 2.98 34.29
C VAL A 985 -24.84 2.41 33.39
N LYS A 986 -25.71 3.27 32.86
CA LYS A 986 -26.80 2.88 31.96
C LYS A 986 -26.72 3.64 30.63
N HIS A 987 -26.87 2.90 29.54
CA HIS A 987 -26.97 3.42 28.18
C HIS A 987 -28.35 3.06 27.62
N LYS A 988 -29.10 4.05 27.18
CA LYS A 988 -30.35 3.83 26.42
C LYS A 988 -30.01 3.84 24.93
N ARG A 989 -30.64 2.96 24.16
CA ARG A 989 -30.57 2.94 22.70
C ARG A 989 -31.96 2.77 22.10
N THR A 990 -32.11 3.15 20.84
CA THR A 990 -33.33 2.99 20.03
C THR A 990 -32.93 2.45 18.66
N LEU A 991 -33.43 1.27 18.33
CA LEU A 991 -33.26 0.66 17.02
C LEU A 991 -34.49 0.97 16.15
N THR A 992 -34.25 1.23 14.87
CA THR A 992 -35.26 1.40 13.82
C THR A 992 -35.19 0.19 12.90
N ASN A 993 -36.31 -0.45 12.59
CA ASN A 993 -36.34 -1.51 11.59
C ASN A 993 -36.30 -0.93 10.17
N VAL A 994 -35.32 -1.36 9.37
CA VAL A 994 -35.15 -0.99 7.95
C VAL A 994 -35.20 -2.21 7.03
N GLY A 995 -35.59 -3.37 7.57
CA GLY A 995 -35.97 -4.55 6.78
C GLY A 995 -37.40 -5.02 7.12
N PRO A 996 -37.76 -6.24 6.69
CA PRO A 996 -39.05 -6.84 6.99
C PRO A 996 -39.36 -6.95 8.48
N ALA A 997 -40.64 -7.13 8.82
CA ALA A 997 -41.05 -7.42 10.19
C ALA A 997 -40.37 -8.68 10.75
N GLY A 998 -39.97 -8.66 12.02
CA GLY A 998 -39.22 -9.77 12.63
C GLY A 998 -38.87 -9.56 14.10
N THR A 999 -38.49 -10.65 14.77
CA THR A 999 -38.07 -10.64 16.19
C THR A 999 -36.58 -10.87 16.30
N TYR A 1000 -35.90 -9.94 16.98
CA TYR A 1000 -34.48 -10.01 17.29
C TYR A 1000 -34.27 -10.39 18.76
N LYS A 1001 -33.32 -11.28 19.01
CA LYS A 1001 -32.87 -11.71 20.34
C LYS A 1001 -31.46 -11.15 20.60
N VAL A 1002 -31.20 -10.70 21.82
CA VAL A 1002 -29.89 -10.18 22.20
C VAL A 1002 -28.96 -11.24 22.77
N SER A 1003 -27.71 -11.24 22.31
CA SER A 1003 -26.54 -11.87 22.92
C SER A 1003 -25.54 -10.79 23.39
N VAL A 1004 -24.75 -11.10 24.42
CA VAL A 1004 -23.64 -10.26 24.88
C VAL A 1004 -22.46 -11.16 25.21
N THR A 1005 -21.30 -10.83 24.64
CA THR A 1005 -20.01 -11.47 24.91
C THR A 1005 -19.14 -10.46 25.64
N SER A 1006 -18.55 -10.83 26.78
CA SER A 1006 -17.71 -9.94 27.58
C SER A 1006 -16.39 -10.60 27.96
N GLU A 1007 -15.30 -9.90 27.75
CA GLU A 1007 -13.95 -10.30 28.17
C GLU A 1007 -13.61 -9.75 29.57
N ILE A 1008 -14.57 -9.10 30.24
CA ILE A 1008 -14.40 -8.53 31.58
C ILE A 1008 -15.33 -9.21 32.61
N PRO A 1009 -14.86 -10.23 33.36
CA PRO A 1009 -15.64 -10.85 34.43
C PRO A 1009 -16.04 -9.88 35.57
N SER A 1010 -15.26 -8.80 35.77
CA SER A 1010 -15.53 -7.79 36.81
C SER A 1010 -16.63 -6.79 36.47
N VAL A 1011 -17.20 -6.82 35.25
CA VAL A 1011 -18.33 -5.97 34.85
C VAL A 1011 -19.50 -6.81 34.33
N LYS A 1012 -20.57 -6.85 35.11
CA LYS A 1012 -21.82 -7.53 34.74
C LYS A 1012 -22.64 -6.63 33.81
N ILE A 1013 -22.76 -7.06 32.55
CA ILE A 1013 -23.58 -6.42 31.52
C ILE A 1013 -24.97 -7.05 31.52
N ARG A 1014 -26.04 -6.24 31.47
CA ARG A 1014 -27.44 -6.68 31.30
C ARG A 1014 -28.13 -5.87 30.21
N VAL A 1015 -29.02 -6.51 29.46
CA VAL A 1015 -29.83 -5.87 28.40
C VAL A 1015 -31.30 -6.16 28.65
N GLU A 1016 -32.10 -5.10 28.69
CA GLU A 1016 -33.53 -5.14 28.99
C GLU A 1016 -34.32 -4.24 28.00
N PRO A 1017 -35.33 -4.77 27.26
CA PRO A 1017 -35.71 -6.19 27.16
C PRO A 1017 -34.66 -7.05 26.45
N LYS A 1018 -34.83 -8.39 26.49
CA LYS A 1018 -33.95 -9.36 25.79
C LYS A 1018 -34.41 -9.74 24.38
N LEU A 1019 -35.62 -9.33 24.01
CA LEU A 1019 -36.28 -9.58 22.74
C LEU A 1019 -36.89 -8.27 22.25
N LEU A 1020 -36.77 -8.01 20.95
CA LEU A 1020 -37.43 -6.88 20.27
C LEU A 1020 -38.09 -7.40 18.99
N SER A 1021 -39.41 -7.48 19.00
CA SER A 1021 -40.23 -7.74 17.82
C SER A 1021 -40.58 -6.42 17.14
N PHE A 1022 -40.33 -6.31 15.84
CA PHE A 1022 -40.57 -5.10 15.05
C PHE A 1022 -41.56 -5.35 13.91
N HIS A 1023 -42.47 -4.39 13.69
CA HIS A 1023 -43.06 -4.13 12.38
C HIS A 1023 -42.05 -3.41 11.48
N GLU A 1024 -42.36 -3.27 10.19
CA GLU A 1024 -41.54 -2.48 9.26
C GLU A 1024 -41.52 -1.00 9.69
N HIS A 1025 -40.35 -0.34 9.58
CA HIS A 1025 -40.08 1.04 10.01
C HIS A 1025 -40.30 1.36 11.51
N GLU A 1026 -40.70 0.38 12.33
CA GLU A 1026 -40.96 0.58 13.76
C GLU A 1026 -39.66 0.92 14.53
N LYS A 1027 -39.77 1.78 15.55
CA LYS A 1027 -38.67 2.16 16.44
C LYS A 1027 -38.90 1.63 17.85
N LYS A 1028 -37.93 0.92 18.43
CA LYS A 1028 -38.01 0.39 19.81
C LYS A 1028 -36.74 0.66 20.60
N SER A 1029 -36.92 1.06 21.86
CA SER A 1029 -35.82 1.32 22.78
C SER A 1029 -35.51 0.13 23.67
N TYR A 1030 -34.24 0.03 24.09
CA TYR A 1030 -33.78 -0.88 25.13
C TYR A 1030 -32.71 -0.19 25.99
N THR A 1031 -32.40 -0.78 27.14
CA THR A 1031 -31.38 -0.28 28.06
C THR A 1031 -30.29 -1.33 28.28
N VAL A 1032 -29.02 -0.91 28.18
CA VAL A 1032 -27.86 -1.68 28.62
C VAL A 1032 -27.40 -1.14 29.96
N THR A 1033 -27.27 -2.03 30.95
CA THR A 1033 -26.78 -1.71 32.30
C THR A 1033 -25.44 -2.40 32.53
N PHE A 1034 -24.42 -1.62 32.88
CA PHE A 1034 -23.06 -2.06 33.20
C PHE A 1034 -22.84 -1.90 34.70
N ALA A 1035 -22.50 -2.97 35.42
CA ALA A 1035 -22.32 -2.94 36.88
C ALA A 1035 -21.00 -3.59 37.31
N THR A 1036 -20.18 -2.90 38.12
CA THR A 1036 -18.92 -3.47 38.64
C THR A 1036 -19.18 -4.46 39.77
N SER A 1037 -18.55 -5.64 39.71
CA SER A 1037 -18.73 -6.75 40.66
C SER A 1037 -17.84 -6.64 41.93
N GLY A 1038 -17.22 -5.48 42.16
CA GLY A 1038 -16.25 -5.24 43.23
C GLY A 1038 -15.59 -3.86 43.09
N PRO A 1039 -14.48 -3.60 43.81
CA PRO A 1039 -13.61 -2.46 43.51
C PRO A 1039 -13.09 -2.59 42.07
N ALA A 1040 -13.14 -1.49 41.31
CA ALA A 1040 -12.63 -1.48 39.94
C ALA A 1040 -11.09 -1.56 39.91
N PRO A 1041 -10.48 -2.06 38.82
CA PRO A 1041 -9.04 -1.96 38.59
C PRO A 1041 -8.53 -0.53 38.76
N SER A 1042 -7.29 -0.39 39.25
CA SER A 1042 -6.67 0.92 39.53
C SER A 1042 -6.46 1.76 38.27
N ARG A 1043 -6.16 1.11 37.14
CA ARG A 1043 -6.27 1.61 35.76
C ARG A 1043 -6.63 0.44 34.84
N GLY A 1044 -7.08 0.73 33.63
CA GLY A 1044 -7.20 -0.25 32.55
C GLY A 1044 -8.39 -0.04 31.63
N PHE A 1045 -8.38 -0.81 30.54
CA PHE A 1045 -9.47 -0.95 29.59
C PHE A 1045 -10.01 -2.38 29.60
N GLY A 1046 -11.16 -2.59 28.96
CA GLY A 1046 -11.61 -3.91 28.58
C GLY A 1046 -12.80 -3.84 27.64
N PHE A 1047 -13.15 -4.97 27.03
CA PHE A 1047 -14.01 -4.98 25.86
C PHE A 1047 -15.09 -6.06 25.92
N ALA A 1048 -16.16 -5.80 25.18
CA ALA A 1048 -17.31 -6.67 25.01
C ALA A 1048 -17.99 -6.36 23.65
N HIS A 1049 -18.99 -7.16 23.26
CA HIS A 1049 -19.90 -6.80 22.18
C HIS A 1049 -21.32 -7.25 22.49
N LEU A 1050 -22.29 -6.53 21.93
CA LEU A 1050 -23.72 -6.82 21.99
C LEU A 1050 -24.20 -7.08 20.57
N GLU A 1051 -24.99 -8.13 20.38
CA GLU A 1051 -25.53 -8.52 19.08
C GLU A 1051 -27.04 -8.74 19.18
N TRP A 1052 -27.80 -8.11 18.30
CA TRP A 1052 -29.20 -8.44 18.05
C TRP A 1052 -29.29 -9.31 16.81
N SER A 1053 -29.79 -10.54 16.93
CA SER A 1053 -29.96 -11.46 15.80
C SER A 1053 -31.40 -11.97 15.67
N ASN A 1054 -31.87 -12.04 14.42
CA ASN A 1054 -33.12 -12.72 14.05
C ASN A 1054 -32.89 -14.06 13.31
N GLY A 1055 -31.64 -14.55 13.30
CA GLY A 1055 -31.23 -15.76 12.57
C GLY A 1055 -30.90 -15.53 11.09
N LYS A 1056 -31.10 -14.33 10.54
CA LYS A 1056 -30.66 -13.93 9.19
C LYS A 1056 -29.74 -12.70 9.23
N ASN A 1057 -30.20 -11.67 9.94
CA ASN A 1057 -29.51 -10.40 10.14
C ASN A 1057 -28.86 -10.42 11.53
N VAL A 1058 -27.61 -9.93 11.63
CA VAL A 1058 -26.92 -9.69 12.90
C VAL A 1058 -26.57 -8.21 12.97
N VAL A 1059 -27.05 -7.54 14.02
CA VAL A 1059 -26.86 -6.12 14.28
C VAL A 1059 -25.93 -6.01 15.48
N ARG A 1060 -24.65 -5.79 15.22
CA ARG A 1060 -23.56 -5.85 16.19
C ARG A 1060 -23.17 -4.47 16.70
N SER A 1061 -22.77 -4.38 17.96
CA SER A 1061 -22.29 -3.15 18.60
C SER A 1061 -21.09 -3.45 19.51
N PRO A 1062 -19.92 -2.84 19.26
CA PRO A 1062 -18.78 -2.97 20.16
C PRO A 1062 -19.02 -2.21 21.47
N ILE A 1063 -18.36 -2.68 22.52
CA ILE A 1063 -18.40 -2.10 23.86
C ILE A 1063 -16.95 -1.93 24.34
N SER A 1064 -16.59 -0.71 24.72
CA SER A 1064 -15.37 -0.41 25.47
C SER A 1064 -15.72 0.05 26.89
N ILE A 1065 -14.88 -0.32 27.86
CA ILE A 1065 -15.03 0.02 29.28
C ILE A 1065 -13.71 0.61 29.77
N LEU A 1066 -13.76 1.79 30.39
CA LEU A 1066 -12.60 2.55 30.86
C LEU A 1066 -12.64 2.72 32.39
N PHE A 1067 -11.54 2.39 33.07
CA PHE A 1067 -11.38 2.59 34.52
C PHE A 1067 -10.42 3.76 34.79
N HIS A 1068 -10.99 4.96 34.96
CA HIS A 1068 -10.25 6.21 35.17
C HIS A 1068 -9.81 6.40 36.62
N SER A 1069 -8.52 6.62 36.89
CA SER A 1069 -8.02 7.18 38.15
C SER A 1069 -7.93 8.71 38.09
N LYS A 1070 -8.17 9.39 39.22
CA LYS A 1070 -8.64 10.79 39.26
C LYS A 1070 -7.56 11.87 39.10
N HIS A 1071 -6.58 11.68 38.21
CA HIS A 1071 -5.39 12.55 38.08
C HIS A 1071 -5.26 13.40 36.80
N HIS A 1072 -6.14 13.26 35.80
CA HIS A 1072 -6.06 14.04 34.54
C HIS A 1072 -7.39 14.70 34.12
N THR A 1073 -8.25 15.08 35.07
CA THR A 1073 -9.51 15.78 34.78
C THR A 1073 -9.71 17.04 35.64
N GLU A 1074 -8.73 17.94 35.61
CA GLU A 1074 -8.92 19.34 35.96
C GLU A 1074 -7.90 20.20 35.18
N VAL A 1075 -8.21 20.46 33.91
CA VAL A 1075 -7.63 21.62 33.22
C VAL A 1075 -8.28 22.84 33.85
N GLN A 1076 -7.64 23.37 34.89
CA GLN A 1076 -8.03 24.64 35.47
C GLN A 1076 -7.80 25.75 34.44
N GLU A 1077 -8.66 26.76 34.45
CA GLU A 1077 -8.49 27.94 33.61
C GLU A 1077 -7.13 28.59 33.92
N PRO A 1078 -6.32 28.97 32.92
CA PRO A 1078 -5.15 29.80 33.14
C PRO A 1078 -5.58 31.17 33.68
N SER A 1079 -5.61 31.33 35.00
CA SER A 1079 -5.84 32.63 35.63
C SER A 1079 -4.78 33.62 35.14
N LEU A 1080 -5.17 34.86 34.84
CA LEU A 1080 -4.37 35.83 34.05
C LEU A 1080 -3.00 36.22 34.63
N ASN A 1081 -2.59 35.72 35.79
CA ASN A 1081 -1.43 36.19 36.55
C ASN A 1081 -0.11 35.41 36.30
N SER A 1082 -0.10 34.32 35.51
CA SER A 1082 1.11 33.51 35.31
C SER A 1082 2.05 33.98 34.19
N LEU A 1083 1.66 35.01 33.42
CA LEU A 1083 2.38 35.45 32.22
C LEU A 1083 3.62 36.35 32.47
N HIS A 1084 4.06 36.51 33.72
CA HIS A 1084 5.04 37.54 34.10
C HIS A 1084 6.45 37.04 34.49
N GLN A 1085 6.74 35.74 34.34
CA GLN A 1085 8.08 35.17 34.53
C GLN A 1085 8.45 34.17 33.42
N LEU A 1086 8.80 34.70 32.24
CA LEU A 1086 9.73 34.10 31.26
C LEU A 1086 9.98 35.10 30.12
N TRP A 1087 10.77 36.13 30.44
CA TRP A 1087 11.50 37.05 29.54
C TRP A 1087 12.87 37.27 30.16
#